data_AF-A0AA38RK13-F1
#
_entry.id   AF-A0AA38RK13-F1
#
_cell.length_a   1.000
_cell.length_b   1.000
_cell.length_c   1.000
_cell.angle_alpha   90.00
_cell.angle_beta   90.00
_cell.angle_gamma   90.00
#
_symmetry.space_group_name_H-M   'P 1'
#
loop_
_entity.id
_entity.type
_entity.pdbx_description
1 polymer ?
#
loop_
_entity_poly.entity_id
_entity_poly.type
_entity_poly.pdbx_seq_one_letter_code
_entity_poly.pdbx_strand_id
1 'polypeptide(L)'
;MGATETEAVPVVDSVVRAIHNLTTDANYKLVSDVFSEAMFLRDQNRSLKTAKRELLEEYRSFRNELEEQEKKLKGENDSLKDRLEEKDKEIAELKNTKTQLTEAKDLLDAQLLEKDNSLAALTEAKDALELDKASLEAKFAEKDAELAEIIAAKSALLEEKAALQSTAEQQAKELATLREEREAIEASLSDKTKEVEALTEEKVRLIGEISTLETAAAEKDAELEGLRAEKAALVEEKGTLESQLSQKEKEVCDLQEARTRLESDLSEVKGCRAQLETQLAEANTKIETQDAEAESAAKEIATLRADADESKTALAGMKDELDKITTTAEEQKARGNSLETELRDMAAKAVEQAAHVEALEGEVTDLTRKVEETVTRTEALEGDLEGATRLSNERATRIQALESEISAMTTTANEARARVEFLETELGVVTGKAEQLQTDLATTSEDLRGKNARLAVLDGYRVALRSESEDTYVQILDTIWTSIAGLVETQFRQDLDPSVLGDESCWANLRQSEYLKSARHIPLPPSNSPTAKQMRVAAVLAVLSRSLHRYIFRPVYLAEDCDGDECVVDILRAIACDDPTREEHTRATLLAMLPDKQKASAAKRVSTVVREVSWSVQHLLSALQYEAFCTGLETACKLACVQWMRIQLAQMKIEPYFGPPYDNWDWQVLPLPAFECSEEGVHLHGDGDDQEGAAVVDDTDDVVVEIGRPVEDLPLTPRSGGGRLIDQEDQKSARSSPRPTPDCDGESEVGPDEIMLVVWPSMCALENGELDSITQGLVISKDQVRAALDEVRGRGRRPTTKRARTLSMPGRGVSGPAGQGFLSRGDGDGSKNG
;
A
#
# COMPACT_ATOMS: atom_id res chain seq x y z
N MET A 1 11.82 -44.26 148.63
CA MET A 1 11.91 -43.84 150.05
C MET A 1 10.48 -43.64 150.53
N GLY A 2 9.98 -44.17 151.65
CA GLY A 2 10.58 -45.13 152.59
C GLY A 2 10.07 -44.95 154.01
N ALA A 3 9.12 -45.80 154.45
CA ALA A 3 8.65 -46.02 155.85
C ALA A 3 8.02 -44.79 156.58
N THR A 4 7.27 -44.91 157.70
CA THR A 4 6.86 -46.03 158.60
C THR A 4 5.35 -45.96 158.94
N GLU A 5 4.83 -46.93 159.73
CA GLU A 5 3.44 -46.98 160.25
C GLU A 5 3.19 -46.05 161.46
N THR A 6 1.92 -45.74 161.82
CA THR A 6 1.25 -46.16 163.09
C THR A 6 -0.14 -45.51 163.38
N GLU A 7 -1.07 -46.35 163.87
CA GLU A 7 -2.22 -46.12 164.81
C GLU A 7 -3.36 -45.10 164.52
N ALA A 8 -4.47 -45.26 165.27
CA ALA A 8 -5.75 -44.55 165.08
C ALA A 8 -6.59 -44.43 166.38
N VAL A 9 -7.37 -43.34 166.53
CA VAL A 9 -8.29 -43.09 167.67
C VAL A 9 -9.60 -42.42 167.18
N PRO A 10 -10.80 -42.79 167.67
CA PRO A 10 -12.08 -42.33 167.10
C PRO A 10 -12.72 -41.13 167.80
N VAL A 11 -12.95 -40.04 167.06
CA VAL A 11 -13.84 -38.91 167.46
C VAL A 11 -14.84 -38.54 166.34
N VAL A 12 -14.59 -38.95 165.09
CA VAL A 12 -15.39 -38.60 163.91
C VAL A 12 -16.86 -39.03 164.04
N ASP A 13 -17.14 -40.17 164.67
CA ASP A 13 -18.46 -40.79 164.71
C ASP A 13 -19.51 -40.01 165.53
N SER A 14 -19.09 -39.20 166.52
CA SER A 14 -20.00 -38.29 167.22
C SER A 14 -20.34 -37.06 166.37
N VAL A 15 -19.39 -36.58 165.57
CA VAL A 15 -19.58 -35.41 164.67
C VAL A 15 -20.50 -35.79 163.51
N VAL A 16 -20.33 -36.97 162.91
CA VAL A 16 -21.22 -37.49 161.86
C VAL A 16 -22.68 -37.53 162.33
N ARG A 17 -22.94 -37.93 163.58
CA ARG A 17 -24.29 -37.96 164.15
C ARG A 17 -24.89 -36.57 164.38
N ALA A 18 -24.07 -35.58 164.72
CA ALA A 18 -24.51 -34.18 164.80
C ALA A 18 -24.83 -33.59 163.41
N ILE A 19 -24.02 -33.91 162.40
CA ILE A 19 -24.24 -33.48 161.01
C ILE A 19 -25.55 -34.07 160.46
N HIS A 20 -25.87 -35.34 160.78
CA HIS A 20 -27.11 -35.98 160.31
C HIS A 20 -28.38 -35.26 160.78
N ASN A 21 -28.38 -34.75 162.01
CA ASN A 21 -29.48 -33.94 162.57
C ASN A 21 -29.56 -32.53 161.96
N LEU A 22 -28.47 -31.98 161.42
CA LEU A 22 -28.49 -30.73 160.65
C LEU A 22 -29.09 -30.96 159.26
N THR A 23 -28.74 -32.07 158.60
CA THR A 23 -29.25 -32.43 157.26
C THR A 23 -30.72 -32.84 157.23
N THR A 24 -31.39 -32.94 158.39
CA THR A 24 -32.83 -33.28 158.52
C THR A 24 -33.69 -32.14 159.05
N ASP A 25 -33.13 -30.97 159.36
CA ASP A 25 -33.90 -29.76 159.66
C ASP A 25 -34.54 -29.19 158.38
N ALA A 26 -35.85 -28.91 158.45
CA ALA A 26 -36.61 -28.29 157.37
C ALA A 26 -36.03 -26.93 156.91
N ASN A 27 -35.42 -26.16 157.82
CA ASN A 27 -34.74 -24.92 157.49
C ASN A 27 -33.48 -25.17 156.66
N TYR A 28 -32.70 -26.21 157.00
CA TYR A 28 -31.49 -26.58 156.26
C TYR A 28 -31.83 -27.16 154.89
N LYS A 29 -32.94 -27.91 154.79
CA LYS A 29 -33.46 -28.34 153.50
C LYS A 29 -33.92 -27.14 152.66
N LEU A 30 -34.68 -26.19 153.22
CA LEU A 30 -35.11 -24.99 152.49
C LEU A 30 -33.91 -24.18 152.00
N VAL A 31 -32.86 -24.02 152.81
CA VAL A 31 -31.61 -23.39 152.39
C VAL A 31 -30.90 -24.19 151.29
N SER A 32 -30.87 -25.53 151.39
CA SER A 32 -30.29 -26.40 150.35
C SER A 32 -31.07 -26.33 149.03
N ASP A 33 -32.39 -26.33 149.08
CA ASP A 33 -33.27 -26.25 147.92
C ASP A 33 -33.14 -24.85 147.26
N VAL A 34 -33.16 -23.76 148.05
CA VAL A 34 -32.91 -22.39 147.57
C VAL A 34 -31.49 -22.21 147.04
N PHE A 35 -30.47 -22.84 147.63
CA PHE A 35 -29.09 -22.76 147.11
C PHE A 35 -28.93 -23.61 145.84
N SER A 36 -29.64 -24.72 145.72
CA SER A 36 -29.70 -25.53 144.50
C SER A 36 -30.43 -24.80 143.37
N GLU A 37 -31.54 -24.12 143.69
CA GLU A 37 -32.27 -23.27 142.75
C GLU A 37 -31.46 -22.01 142.38
N ALA A 38 -30.73 -21.40 143.32
CA ALA A 38 -29.81 -20.31 143.01
C ALA A 38 -28.63 -20.76 142.14
N MET A 39 -28.11 -21.97 142.34
CA MET A 39 -27.08 -22.59 141.47
C MET A 39 -27.65 -22.92 140.09
N PHE A 40 -28.86 -23.47 140.02
CA PHE A 40 -29.57 -23.74 138.76
C PHE A 40 -29.87 -22.43 138.00
N LEU A 41 -30.37 -21.40 138.67
CA LEU A 41 -30.58 -20.06 138.11
C LEU A 41 -29.26 -19.38 137.71
N ARG A 42 -28.17 -19.59 138.45
CA ARG A 42 -26.82 -19.11 138.07
C ARG A 42 -26.33 -19.79 136.81
N ASP A 43 -26.53 -21.10 136.68
CA ASP A 43 -26.04 -21.89 135.55
C ASP A 43 -26.96 -21.78 134.33
N GLN A 44 -28.27 -21.57 134.52
CA GLN A 44 -29.18 -21.04 133.50
C GLN A 44 -28.78 -19.63 133.06
N ASN A 45 -28.45 -18.71 133.98
CA ASN A 45 -27.92 -17.38 133.61
C ASN A 45 -26.57 -17.47 132.91
N ARG A 46 -25.77 -18.50 133.18
CA ARG A 46 -24.50 -18.77 132.48
C ARG A 46 -24.78 -19.27 131.06
N SER A 47 -25.69 -20.23 130.91
CA SER A 47 -26.18 -20.74 129.63
C SER A 47 -26.84 -19.65 128.77
N LEU A 48 -27.67 -18.80 129.37
CA LEU A 48 -28.31 -17.68 128.67
C LEU A 48 -27.32 -16.56 128.31
N LYS A 49 -26.19 -16.45 129.03
CA LYS A 49 -25.05 -15.59 128.65
C LYS A 49 -24.13 -16.20 127.60
N THR A 50 -24.04 -17.53 127.49
CA THR A 50 -23.33 -18.20 126.39
C THR A 50 -24.19 -18.16 125.13
N ALA A 51 -25.46 -18.59 125.19
CA ALA A 51 -26.43 -18.48 124.09
C ALA A 51 -26.61 -17.04 123.56
N LYS A 52 -26.63 -16.03 124.44
CA LYS A 52 -26.63 -14.62 124.00
C LYS A 52 -25.31 -14.19 123.35
N ARG A 53 -24.18 -14.77 123.72
CA ARG A 53 -22.90 -14.50 123.04
C ARG A 53 -22.87 -15.19 121.69
N GLU A 54 -23.22 -16.48 121.64
CA GLU A 54 -23.34 -17.29 120.42
C GLU A 54 -24.28 -16.59 119.42
N LEU A 55 -25.49 -16.21 119.81
CA LEU A 55 -26.42 -15.46 118.95
C LEU A 55 -25.88 -14.08 118.49
N LEU A 56 -25.04 -13.42 119.30
CA LEU A 56 -24.37 -12.18 118.91
C LEU A 56 -23.13 -12.42 118.01
N GLU A 57 -22.56 -13.62 118.04
CA GLU A 57 -21.46 -14.06 117.19
C GLU A 57 -21.97 -14.59 115.85
N GLU A 58 -23.10 -15.31 115.83
CA GLU A 58 -23.90 -15.63 114.64
C GLU A 58 -24.43 -14.36 113.96
N TYR A 59 -25.01 -13.42 114.72
CA TYR A 59 -25.45 -12.14 114.15
C TYR A 59 -24.28 -11.30 113.61
N ARG A 60 -23.07 -11.47 114.15
CA ARG A 60 -21.86 -10.86 113.59
C ARG A 60 -21.35 -11.58 112.35
N SER A 61 -21.34 -12.91 112.31
CA SER A 61 -20.92 -13.65 111.11
C SER A 61 -21.88 -13.39 109.97
N PHE A 62 -23.19 -13.54 110.19
CA PHE A 62 -24.21 -13.23 109.19
C PHE A 62 -24.16 -11.77 108.73
N ARG A 63 -23.88 -10.82 109.64
CA ARG A 63 -23.66 -9.42 109.26
C ARG A 63 -22.41 -9.24 108.40
N ASN A 64 -21.28 -9.83 108.78
CA ASN A 64 -20.04 -9.75 108.02
C ASN A 64 -20.19 -10.41 106.64
N GLU A 65 -20.87 -11.56 106.57
CA GLU A 65 -21.23 -12.25 105.34
C GLU A 65 -22.12 -11.36 104.46
N LEU A 66 -23.11 -10.67 105.02
CA LEU A 66 -24.00 -9.78 104.28
C LEU A 66 -23.27 -8.51 103.81
N GLU A 67 -22.41 -7.91 104.63
CA GLU A 67 -21.54 -6.78 104.25
C GLU A 67 -20.49 -7.21 103.18
N GLU A 68 -20.05 -8.48 103.18
CA GLU A 68 -19.20 -9.07 102.15
C GLU A 68 -19.97 -9.34 100.84
N GLN A 69 -21.20 -9.85 100.91
CA GLN A 69 -22.08 -10.00 99.73
C GLN A 69 -22.46 -8.63 99.14
N GLU A 70 -22.75 -7.62 99.96
CA GLU A 70 -22.99 -6.24 99.49
C GLU A 70 -21.77 -5.69 98.77
N LYS A 71 -20.57 -5.85 99.35
CA LYS A 71 -19.30 -5.46 98.73
C LYS A 71 -19.03 -6.23 97.42
N LYS A 72 -19.34 -7.53 97.36
CA LYS A 72 -19.20 -8.37 96.16
C LYS A 72 -20.16 -7.93 95.06
N LEU A 73 -21.45 -7.81 95.36
CA LEU A 73 -22.47 -7.32 94.43
C LEU A 73 -22.16 -5.90 93.94
N LYS A 74 -21.61 -5.03 94.80
CA LYS A 74 -21.13 -3.72 94.38
C LYS A 74 -19.96 -3.82 93.40
N GLY A 75 -18.94 -4.63 93.69
CA GLY A 75 -17.82 -4.85 92.75
C GLY A 75 -18.27 -5.47 91.42
N GLU A 76 -19.23 -6.39 91.46
CA GLU A 76 -19.86 -6.95 90.26
C GLU A 76 -20.61 -5.87 89.46
N ASN A 77 -21.41 -5.02 90.13
CA ASN A 77 -22.14 -3.92 89.49
C ASN A 77 -21.22 -2.83 88.93
N ASP A 78 -20.17 -2.44 89.66
CA ASP A 78 -19.14 -1.50 89.19
C ASP A 78 -18.44 -2.10 87.94
N SER A 79 -18.08 -3.39 87.95
CA SER A 79 -17.48 -4.06 86.77
C SER A 79 -18.43 -4.21 85.58
N LEU A 80 -19.75 -4.34 85.81
CA LEU A 80 -20.77 -4.36 84.75
C LEU A 80 -20.98 -2.97 84.16
N LYS A 81 -20.85 -1.92 84.97
CA LYS A 81 -20.90 -0.52 84.53
C LYS A 81 -19.68 -0.16 83.68
N ASP A 82 -18.48 -0.54 84.11
CA ASP A 82 -17.25 -0.32 83.32
C ASP A 82 -17.33 -1.03 81.96
N ARG A 83 -17.86 -2.26 81.92
CA ARG A 83 -18.12 -3.01 80.67
C ARG A 83 -19.23 -2.41 79.81
N LEU A 84 -20.22 -1.75 80.38
CA LEU A 84 -21.22 -0.98 79.61
C LEU A 84 -20.58 0.26 79.00
N GLU A 85 -19.76 1.01 79.75
CA GLU A 85 -19.03 2.16 79.21
C GLU A 85 -17.93 1.80 78.20
N GLU A 86 -17.43 0.57 78.23
CA GLU A 86 -16.60 -0.03 77.18
C GLU A 86 -17.43 -0.34 75.91
N LYS A 87 -18.58 -1.02 76.05
CA LYS A 87 -19.45 -1.33 74.91
C LYS A 87 -20.12 -0.11 74.29
N ASP A 88 -20.42 0.94 75.05
CA ASP A 88 -20.92 2.21 74.50
C ASP A 88 -19.84 2.93 73.65
N LYS A 89 -18.55 2.77 73.98
CA LYS A 89 -17.43 3.27 73.14
C LYS A 89 -17.31 2.45 71.86
N GLU A 90 -17.30 1.12 71.96
CA GLU A 90 -17.30 0.24 70.78
C GLU A 90 -18.48 0.55 69.84
N ILE A 91 -19.69 0.78 70.39
CA ILE A 91 -20.87 1.15 69.61
C ILE A 91 -20.71 2.53 68.95
N ALA A 92 -20.07 3.50 69.62
CA ALA A 92 -19.79 4.81 69.04
C ALA A 92 -18.75 4.73 67.91
N GLU A 93 -17.69 3.93 68.09
CA GLU A 93 -16.64 3.68 67.10
C GLU A 93 -17.19 2.93 65.88
N LEU A 94 -17.94 1.84 66.10
CA LEU A 94 -18.65 1.10 65.03
C LEU A 94 -19.69 1.96 64.29
N LYS A 95 -20.28 2.96 64.95
CA LYS A 95 -21.17 3.93 64.30
C LYS A 95 -20.39 4.94 63.45
N ASN A 96 -19.21 5.36 63.88
CA ASN A 96 -18.32 6.24 63.13
C ASN A 96 -17.72 5.55 61.90
N THR A 97 -17.20 4.33 62.06
CA THR A 97 -16.71 3.54 60.90
C THR A 97 -17.84 3.19 59.94
N LYS A 98 -19.06 2.92 60.44
CA LYS A 98 -20.24 2.75 59.57
C LYS A 98 -20.59 4.01 58.76
N THR A 99 -20.47 5.20 59.34
CA THR A 99 -20.74 6.46 58.60
C THR A 99 -19.65 6.74 57.56
N GLN A 100 -18.39 6.53 57.90
CA GLN A 100 -17.27 6.57 56.96
C GLN A 100 -17.43 5.56 55.81
N LEU A 101 -17.88 4.33 56.10
CA LEU A 101 -18.18 3.31 55.09
C LEU A 101 -19.35 3.68 54.18
N THR A 102 -20.39 4.35 54.69
CA THR A 102 -21.47 4.87 53.82
C THR A 102 -20.99 6.03 52.94
N GLU A 103 -20.20 6.96 53.49
CA GLU A 103 -19.64 8.09 52.71
C GLU A 103 -18.67 7.59 51.61
N ALA A 104 -17.83 6.60 51.93
CA ALA A 104 -16.95 5.94 50.97
C ALA A 104 -17.73 5.16 49.89
N LYS A 105 -18.83 4.49 50.26
CA LYS A 105 -19.71 3.80 49.31
C LYS A 105 -20.40 4.79 48.37
N ASP A 106 -20.98 5.87 48.90
CA ASP A 106 -21.70 6.86 48.10
C ASP A 106 -20.74 7.60 47.14
N LEU A 107 -19.47 7.79 47.54
CA LEU A 107 -18.40 8.27 46.65
C LEU A 107 -18.05 7.25 45.56
N LEU A 108 -17.95 5.96 45.88
CA LEU A 108 -17.63 4.91 44.92
C LEU A 108 -18.76 4.70 43.90
N ASP A 109 -20.02 4.73 44.36
CA ASP A 109 -21.21 4.67 43.48
C ASP A 109 -21.25 5.88 42.52
N ALA A 110 -20.86 7.07 42.99
CA ALA A 110 -20.75 8.25 42.13
C ALA A 110 -19.62 8.13 41.09
N GLN A 111 -18.46 7.59 41.48
CA GLN A 111 -17.36 7.31 40.55
C GLN A 111 -17.72 6.24 39.52
N LEU A 112 -18.43 5.18 39.92
CA LEU A 112 -18.95 4.16 38.99
C LEU A 112 -19.91 4.78 37.98
N LEU A 113 -20.85 5.61 38.43
CA LEU A 113 -21.78 6.31 37.53
C LEU A 113 -21.05 7.29 36.57
N GLU A 114 -19.97 7.94 36.99
CA GLU A 114 -19.12 8.73 36.08
C GLU A 114 -18.43 7.83 35.03
N LYS A 115 -17.90 6.67 35.43
CA LYS A 115 -17.28 5.70 34.52
C LYS A 115 -18.28 5.09 33.54
N ASP A 116 -19.48 4.74 33.98
CA ASP A 116 -20.55 4.21 33.12
C ASP A 116 -20.96 5.24 32.06
N ASN A 117 -21.11 6.52 32.43
CA ASN A 117 -21.36 7.60 31.47
C ASN A 117 -20.19 7.79 30.49
N SER A 118 -18.94 7.68 30.96
CA SER A 118 -17.76 7.71 30.09
C SER A 118 -17.67 6.53 29.14
N LEU A 119 -18.11 5.33 29.56
CA LEU A 119 -18.19 4.14 28.71
C LEU A 119 -19.30 4.27 27.67
N ALA A 120 -20.47 4.79 28.05
CA ALA A 120 -21.56 5.08 27.12
C ALA A 120 -21.13 6.05 26.01
N ALA A 121 -20.48 7.15 26.37
CA ALA A 121 -19.93 8.12 25.41
C ALA A 121 -18.84 7.50 24.49
N LEU A 122 -18.01 6.59 25.03
CA LEU A 122 -17.03 5.85 24.22
C LEU A 122 -17.69 4.84 23.27
N THR A 123 -18.80 4.20 23.66
CA THR A 123 -19.56 3.33 22.75
C THR A 123 -20.25 4.11 21.64
N GLU A 124 -20.87 5.26 21.93
CA GLU A 124 -21.44 6.13 20.89
C GLU A 124 -20.37 6.63 19.90
N ALA A 125 -19.19 7.03 20.42
CA ALA A 125 -18.06 7.44 19.58
C ALA A 125 -17.49 6.29 18.73
N LYS A 126 -17.40 5.07 19.28
CA LYS A 126 -16.99 3.87 18.54
C LYS A 126 -17.97 3.55 17.41
N ASP A 127 -19.26 3.55 17.68
CA ASP A 127 -20.27 3.15 16.71
C ASP A 127 -20.42 4.20 15.59
N ALA A 128 -20.20 5.49 15.90
CA ALA A 128 -20.03 6.54 14.90
C ALA A 128 -18.79 6.32 14.00
N LEU A 129 -17.64 5.94 14.58
CA LEU A 129 -16.41 5.65 13.83
C LEU A 129 -16.54 4.37 12.97
N GLU A 130 -17.29 3.36 13.41
CA GLU A 130 -17.60 2.18 12.58
C GLU A 130 -18.52 2.52 11.40
N LEU A 131 -19.47 3.46 11.58
CA LEU A 131 -20.31 3.96 10.49
C LEU A 131 -19.52 4.82 9.49
N ASP A 132 -18.64 5.71 9.96
CA ASP A 132 -17.74 6.49 9.09
C ASP A 132 -16.76 5.58 8.35
N LYS A 133 -16.21 4.56 9.01
CA LYS A 133 -15.39 3.52 8.37
C LYS A 133 -16.15 2.82 7.24
N ALA A 134 -17.38 2.35 7.51
CA ALA A 134 -18.20 1.70 6.48
C ALA A 134 -18.53 2.65 5.31
N SER A 135 -18.71 3.96 5.59
CA SER A 135 -18.88 4.98 4.55
C SER A 135 -17.63 5.17 3.69
N LEU A 136 -16.43 5.08 4.29
CA LEU A 136 -15.16 5.15 3.56
C LEU A 136 -14.90 3.88 2.75
N GLU A 137 -15.14 2.69 3.31
CA GLU A 137 -15.00 1.41 2.58
C GLU A 137 -15.93 1.36 1.36
N ALA A 138 -17.16 1.87 1.47
CA ALA A 138 -18.08 2.00 0.33
C ALA A 138 -17.56 2.98 -0.75
N LYS A 139 -16.97 4.11 -0.36
CA LYS A 139 -16.36 5.09 -1.28
C LYS A 139 -15.10 4.54 -1.96
N PHE A 140 -14.31 3.71 -1.27
CA PHE A 140 -13.18 3.02 -1.89
C PHE A 140 -13.67 2.02 -2.94
N ALA A 141 -14.69 1.21 -2.64
CA ALA A 141 -15.28 0.28 -3.60
C ALA A 141 -15.89 0.99 -4.84
N GLU A 142 -16.50 2.17 -4.65
CA GLU A 142 -16.95 3.04 -5.75
C GLU A 142 -15.77 3.51 -6.64
N LYS A 143 -14.65 3.94 -6.04
CA LYS A 143 -13.47 4.37 -6.78
C LYS A 143 -12.67 3.25 -7.43
N ASP A 144 -12.64 2.06 -6.84
CA ASP A 144 -12.07 0.87 -7.48
C ASP A 144 -12.91 0.44 -8.70
N ALA A 145 -14.24 0.60 -8.66
CA ALA A 145 -15.11 0.37 -9.81
C ALA A 145 -14.90 1.42 -10.92
N GLU A 146 -14.80 2.72 -10.59
CA GLU A 146 -14.44 3.77 -11.56
C GLU A 146 -13.07 3.50 -12.20
N LEU A 147 -12.07 3.10 -11.40
CA LEU A 147 -10.74 2.75 -11.92
C LEU A 147 -10.78 1.53 -12.85
N ALA A 148 -11.57 0.50 -12.53
CA ALA A 148 -11.75 -0.66 -13.38
C ALA A 148 -12.41 -0.30 -14.73
N GLU A 149 -13.41 0.58 -14.73
CA GLU A 149 -14.04 1.09 -15.95
C GLU A 149 -13.07 1.93 -16.80
N ILE A 150 -12.30 2.83 -16.16
CA ILE A 150 -11.26 3.63 -16.83
C ILE A 150 -10.17 2.73 -17.44
N ILE A 151 -9.76 1.66 -16.76
CA ILE A 151 -8.80 0.68 -17.28
C ILE A 151 -9.39 -0.05 -18.49
N ALA A 152 -10.64 -0.52 -18.41
CA ALA A 152 -11.31 -1.19 -19.52
C ALA A 152 -11.46 -0.28 -20.76
N ALA A 153 -11.88 0.97 -20.57
CA ALA A 153 -11.97 1.98 -21.62
C ALA A 153 -10.58 2.29 -22.22
N LYS A 154 -9.52 2.35 -21.40
CA LYS A 154 -8.14 2.53 -21.87
C LYS A 154 -7.66 1.35 -22.72
N SER A 155 -7.98 0.10 -22.37
CA SER A 155 -7.67 -1.05 -23.24
C SER A 155 -8.42 -0.98 -24.58
N ALA A 156 -9.72 -0.67 -24.57
CA ALA A 156 -10.51 -0.54 -25.79
C ALA A 156 -9.96 0.55 -26.73
N LEU A 157 -9.60 1.72 -26.18
CA LEU A 157 -8.99 2.82 -26.95
C LEU A 157 -7.58 2.48 -27.47
N LEU A 158 -6.82 1.61 -26.81
CA LEU A 158 -5.54 1.13 -27.31
C LEU A 158 -5.71 0.12 -28.45
N GLU A 159 -6.70 -0.76 -28.38
CA GLU A 159 -7.07 -1.67 -29.47
C GLU A 159 -7.62 -0.91 -30.68
N GLU A 160 -8.51 0.07 -30.47
CA GLU A 160 -9.02 0.95 -31.52
C GLU A 160 -7.88 1.74 -32.18
N LYS A 161 -6.97 2.34 -31.38
CA LYS A 161 -5.80 3.04 -31.91
C LYS A 161 -4.91 2.13 -32.76
N ALA A 162 -4.68 0.88 -32.34
CA ALA A 162 -3.89 -0.08 -33.10
C ALA A 162 -4.59 -0.47 -34.43
N ALA A 163 -5.90 -0.66 -34.42
CA ALA A 163 -6.69 -0.94 -35.63
C ALA A 163 -6.70 0.24 -36.61
N LEU A 164 -6.89 1.47 -36.10
CA LEU A 164 -6.81 2.70 -36.89
C LEU A 164 -5.42 2.93 -37.47
N GLN A 165 -4.35 2.68 -36.71
CA GLN A 165 -2.98 2.77 -37.22
C GLN A 165 -2.75 1.74 -38.34
N SER A 166 -3.15 0.48 -38.15
CA SER A 166 -3.03 -0.54 -39.21
C SER A 166 -3.82 -0.17 -40.47
N THR A 167 -4.95 0.50 -40.33
CA THR A 167 -5.77 0.97 -41.45
C THR A 167 -5.10 2.15 -42.16
N ALA A 168 -4.55 3.11 -41.41
CA ALA A 168 -3.79 4.24 -41.96
C ALA A 168 -2.51 3.77 -42.68
N GLU A 169 -1.78 2.79 -42.14
CA GLU A 169 -0.63 2.17 -42.80
C GLU A 169 -1.00 1.42 -44.08
N GLN A 170 -2.23 0.88 -44.18
CA GLN A 170 -2.71 0.23 -45.39
C GLN A 170 -3.16 1.25 -46.44
N GLN A 171 -3.91 2.28 -46.03
CA GLN A 171 -4.27 3.41 -46.90
C GLN A 171 -3.04 4.17 -47.40
N ALA A 172 -1.97 4.28 -46.60
CA ALA A 172 -0.71 4.89 -47.04
C ALA A 172 -0.01 4.08 -48.16
N LYS A 173 -0.10 2.75 -48.12
CA LYS A 173 0.41 1.85 -49.18
C LYS A 173 -0.45 1.96 -50.44
N GLU A 174 -1.77 1.98 -50.30
CA GLU A 174 -2.73 2.14 -51.41
C GLU A 174 -2.60 3.51 -52.09
N LEU A 175 -2.37 4.58 -51.31
CA LEU A 175 -2.02 5.91 -51.82
C LEU A 175 -0.59 6.01 -52.39
N ALA A 176 0.29 5.03 -52.15
CA ALA A 176 1.58 4.96 -52.83
C ALA A 176 1.41 4.31 -54.21
N THR A 177 0.74 3.14 -54.29
CA THR A 177 0.46 2.47 -55.57
C THR A 177 -0.39 3.34 -56.50
N LEU A 178 -1.41 4.04 -55.98
CA LEU A 178 -2.21 4.99 -56.79
C LEU A 178 -1.41 6.22 -57.26
N ARG A 179 -0.30 6.58 -56.61
CA ARG A 179 0.63 7.61 -57.12
C ARG A 179 1.51 7.05 -58.22
N GLU A 180 2.07 5.86 -58.05
CA GLU A 180 2.87 5.18 -59.08
C GLU A 180 2.04 4.93 -60.36
N GLU A 181 0.79 4.49 -60.22
CA GLU A 181 -0.17 4.37 -61.32
C GLU A 181 -0.48 5.71 -61.99
N ARG A 182 -0.70 6.78 -61.20
CA ARG A 182 -0.90 8.13 -61.75
C ARG A 182 0.34 8.60 -62.52
N GLU A 183 1.54 8.48 -61.96
CA GLU A 183 2.78 8.92 -62.61
C GLU A 183 3.04 8.16 -63.92
N ALA A 184 2.74 6.85 -63.95
CA ALA A 184 2.78 6.05 -65.18
C ALA A 184 1.75 6.51 -66.24
N ILE A 185 0.52 6.86 -65.82
CA ILE A 185 -0.51 7.41 -66.70
C ILE A 185 -0.13 8.80 -67.21
N GLU A 186 0.45 9.65 -66.36
CA GLU A 186 0.86 11.02 -66.68
C GLU A 186 2.07 11.05 -67.64
N ALA A 187 3.00 10.12 -67.49
CA ALA A 187 4.07 9.87 -68.47
C ALA A 187 3.51 9.38 -69.81
N SER A 188 2.58 8.40 -69.79
CA SER A 188 1.92 7.87 -71.00
C SER A 188 1.13 8.96 -71.74
N LEU A 189 0.42 9.83 -71.00
CA LEU A 189 -0.24 11.01 -71.55
C LEU A 189 0.77 12.00 -72.13
N SER A 190 1.89 12.28 -71.45
CA SER A 190 2.95 13.16 -71.96
C SER A 190 3.51 12.67 -73.31
N ASP A 191 3.77 11.38 -73.44
CA ASP A 191 4.25 10.80 -74.71
C ASP A 191 3.17 10.81 -75.80
N LYS A 192 1.90 10.59 -75.45
CA LYS A 192 0.79 10.76 -76.39
C LYS A 192 0.53 12.21 -76.80
N THR A 193 0.80 13.19 -75.93
CA THR A 193 0.79 14.61 -76.29
C THR A 193 1.88 14.91 -77.32
N LYS A 194 3.12 14.45 -77.13
CA LYS A 194 4.22 14.61 -78.09
C LYS A 194 3.89 13.97 -79.45
N GLU A 195 3.26 12.80 -79.45
CA GLU A 195 2.82 12.11 -80.67
C GLU A 195 1.71 12.90 -81.39
N VAL A 196 0.76 13.48 -80.67
CA VAL A 196 -0.27 14.37 -81.24
C VAL A 196 0.36 15.66 -81.77
N GLU A 197 1.29 16.28 -81.04
CA GLU A 197 2.02 17.48 -81.45
C GLU A 197 2.77 17.22 -82.77
N ALA A 198 3.58 16.16 -82.85
CA ALA A 198 4.28 15.76 -84.07
C ALA A 198 3.32 15.47 -85.25
N LEU A 199 2.18 14.82 -85.01
CA LEU A 199 1.15 14.60 -86.03
C LEU A 199 0.45 15.90 -86.46
N THR A 200 0.33 16.89 -85.57
CA THR A 200 -0.19 18.23 -85.95
C THR A 200 0.84 19.04 -86.73
N GLU A 201 2.13 18.97 -86.40
CA GLU A 201 3.21 19.57 -87.19
C GLU A 201 3.30 18.95 -88.58
N GLU A 202 3.22 17.62 -88.69
CA GLU A 202 3.15 16.94 -89.98
C GLU A 202 1.88 17.32 -90.77
N LYS A 203 0.72 17.40 -90.11
CA LYS A 203 -0.51 17.87 -90.75
C LYS A 203 -0.36 19.30 -91.28
N VAL A 204 0.28 20.21 -90.54
CA VAL A 204 0.54 21.59 -90.97
C VAL A 204 1.53 21.63 -92.14
N ARG A 205 2.59 20.80 -92.10
CA ARG A 205 3.52 20.61 -93.23
C ARG A 205 2.78 20.14 -94.49
N LEU A 206 1.95 19.11 -94.37
CA LEU A 206 1.18 18.56 -95.49
C LEU A 206 0.15 19.56 -96.04
N ILE A 207 -0.48 20.38 -95.19
CA ILE A 207 -1.36 21.48 -95.64
C ILE A 207 -0.56 22.54 -96.41
N GLY A 208 0.65 22.86 -95.96
CA GLY A 208 1.58 23.74 -96.69
C GLY A 208 1.97 23.17 -98.05
N GLU A 209 2.36 21.88 -98.10
CA GLU A 209 2.70 21.18 -99.33
C GLU A 209 1.51 21.13 -100.30
N ILE A 210 0.30 20.82 -99.83
CA ILE A 210 -0.94 20.90 -100.63
C ILE A 210 -1.13 22.30 -101.19
N SER A 211 -1.01 23.36 -100.38
CA SER A 211 -1.19 24.74 -100.86
C SER A 211 -0.13 25.16 -101.90
N THR A 212 1.12 24.67 -101.80
CA THR A 212 2.13 24.86 -102.84
C THR A 212 1.85 24.07 -104.12
N LEU A 213 1.19 22.92 -104.03
CA LEU A 213 0.76 22.14 -105.19
C LEU A 213 -0.50 22.72 -105.86
N GLU A 214 -1.44 23.26 -105.08
CA GLU A 214 -2.63 23.96 -105.57
C GLU A 214 -2.26 25.24 -106.31
N THR A 215 -1.32 26.02 -105.78
CA THR A 215 -0.81 27.23 -106.46
C THR A 215 -0.02 26.88 -107.73
N ALA A 216 0.87 25.87 -107.68
CA ALA A 216 1.56 25.38 -108.88
C ALA A 216 0.59 24.80 -109.94
N ALA A 217 -0.51 24.15 -109.53
CA ALA A 217 -1.55 23.67 -110.44
C ALA A 217 -2.29 24.85 -111.09
N ALA A 218 -2.67 25.87 -110.32
CA ALA A 218 -3.31 27.08 -110.85
C ALA A 218 -2.40 27.85 -111.82
N GLU A 219 -1.09 27.92 -111.58
CA GLU A 219 -0.11 28.47 -112.53
C GLU A 219 -0.07 27.64 -113.83
N LYS A 220 -0.12 26.29 -113.74
CA LYS A 220 -0.12 25.42 -114.92
C LYS A 220 -1.43 25.47 -115.70
N ASP A 221 -2.58 25.61 -115.04
CA ASP A 221 -3.86 25.83 -115.72
C ASP A 221 -3.91 27.21 -116.40
N ALA A 222 -3.34 28.26 -115.78
CA ALA A 222 -3.20 29.56 -116.43
C ALA A 222 -2.26 29.53 -117.65
N GLU A 223 -1.16 28.78 -117.58
CA GLU A 223 -0.26 28.53 -118.72
C GLU A 223 -0.99 27.74 -119.84
N LEU A 224 -1.80 26.74 -119.49
CA LEU A 224 -2.62 25.98 -120.44
C LEU A 224 -3.71 26.83 -121.09
N GLU A 225 -4.38 27.73 -120.37
CA GLU A 225 -5.34 28.68 -120.96
C GLU A 225 -4.64 29.71 -121.85
N GLY A 226 -3.45 30.18 -121.48
CA GLY A 226 -2.61 31.02 -122.35
C GLY A 226 -2.27 30.32 -123.68
N LEU A 227 -1.82 29.07 -123.62
CA LEU A 227 -1.52 28.25 -124.80
C LEU A 227 -2.78 27.89 -125.60
N ARG A 228 -3.95 27.76 -124.96
CA ARG A 228 -5.25 27.60 -125.66
C ARG A 228 -5.65 28.87 -126.40
N ALA A 229 -5.45 30.04 -125.80
CA ALA A 229 -5.72 31.34 -126.42
C ALA A 229 -4.76 31.60 -127.61
N GLU A 230 -3.47 31.34 -127.46
CA GLU A 230 -2.49 31.41 -128.55
C GLU A 230 -2.86 30.46 -129.70
N LYS A 231 -3.21 29.21 -129.38
CA LYS A 231 -3.69 28.24 -130.37
C LYS A 231 -4.98 28.69 -131.07
N ALA A 232 -5.89 29.34 -130.37
CA ALA A 232 -7.11 29.89 -130.96
C ALA A 232 -6.79 31.05 -131.93
N ALA A 233 -5.91 31.97 -131.54
CA ALA A 233 -5.45 33.06 -132.39
C ALA A 233 -4.74 32.55 -133.66
N LEU A 234 -3.88 31.53 -133.54
CA LEU A 234 -3.23 30.87 -134.69
C LEU A 234 -4.23 30.14 -135.60
N VAL A 235 -5.37 29.67 -135.06
CA VAL A 235 -6.46 29.07 -135.86
C VAL A 235 -7.27 30.14 -136.59
N GLU A 236 -7.52 31.31 -135.98
CA GLU A 236 -8.10 32.46 -136.69
C GLU A 236 -7.14 32.98 -137.78
N GLU A 237 -5.86 33.19 -137.48
CA GLU A 237 -4.85 33.62 -138.46
C GLU A 237 -4.81 32.64 -139.64
N LYS A 238 -4.72 31.33 -139.38
CA LYS A 238 -4.83 30.30 -140.41
C LYS A 238 -6.11 30.43 -141.23
N GLY A 239 -7.26 30.63 -140.59
CA GLY A 239 -8.55 30.82 -141.28
C GLY A 239 -8.56 32.06 -142.19
N THR A 240 -7.95 33.18 -141.76
CA THR A 240 -7.81 34.37 -142.61
C THR A 240 -6.87 34.14 -143.79
N LEU A 241 -5.79 33.37 -143.59
CA LEU A 241 -4.85 33.00 -144.66
C LEU A 241 -5.49 32.02 -145.67
N GLU A 242 -6.27 31.04 -145.22
CA GLU A 242 -7.04 30.14 -146.09
C GLU A 242 -8.10 30.91 -146.90
N SER A 243 -8.74 31.92 -146.30
CA SER A 243 -9.67 32.82 -147.00
C SER A 243 -8.97 33.68 -148.07
N GLN A 244 -7.81 34.27 -147.74
CA GLN A 244 -6.99 35.04 -148.69
C GLN A 244 -6.46 34.16 -149.84
N LEU A 245 -6.07 32.92 -149.55
CA LEU A 245 -5.59 31.96 -150.54
C LEU A 245 -6.72 31.57 -151.51
N SER A 246 -7.93 31.26 -151.00
CA SER A 246 -9.11 30.99 -151.83
C SER A 246 -9.52 32.20 -152.69
N GLN A 247 -9.35 33.42 -152.19
CA GLN A 247 -9.56 34.64 -152.98
C GLN A 247 -8.52 34.76 -154.13
N LYS A 248 -7.26 34.39 -153.89
CA LYS A 248 -6.23 34.37 -154.94
C LYS A 248 -6.40 33.24 -155.95
N GLU A 249 -6.94 32.09 -155.55
CA GLU A 249 -7.33 31.03 -156.48
C GLU A 249 -8.42 31.48 -157.45
N LYS A 250 -9.40 32.29 -156.98
CA LYS A 250 -10.40 32.92 -157.87
C LYS A 250 -9.79 33.92 -158.84
N GLU A 251 -8.94 34.84 -158.35
CA GLU A 251 -8.24 35.79 -159.22
C GLU A 251 -7.41 35.08 -160.31
N VAL A 252 -6.76 33.95 -159.97
CA VAL A 252 -6.04 33.12 -160.95
C VAL A 252 -7.00 32.49 -161.95
N CYS A 253 -8.15 31.96 -161.53
CA CYS A 253 -9.17 31.36 -162.41
C CYS A 253 -9.69 32.38 -163.43
N ASP A 254 -10.09 33.58 -162.97
CA ASP A 254 -10.61 34.66 -163.81
C ASP A 254 -9.56 35.13 -164.85
N LEU A 255 -8.29 35.22 -164.43
CA LEU A 255 -7.17 35.53 -165.33
C LEU A 255 -6.88 34.41 -166.35
N GLN A 256 -7.15 33.14 -166.00
CA GLN A 256 -6.96 32.01 -166.90
C GLN A 256 -8.06 31.94 -167.97
N GLU A 257 -9.31 32.26 -167.63
CA GLU A 257 -10.40 32.42 -168.61
C GLU A 257 -10.20 33.65 -169.51
N ALA A 258 -9.72 34.77 -168.96
CA ALA A 258 -9.37 35.94 -169.76
C ALA A 258 -8.27 35.64 -170.79
N ARG A 259 -7.27 34.83 -170.41
CA ARG A 259 -6.17 34.42 -171.29
C ARG A 259 -6.62 33.52 -172.44
N THR A 260 -7.39 32.47 -172.18
CA THR A 260 -7.85 31.55 -173.25
C THR A 260 -8.73 32.26 -174.28
N ARG A 261 -9.54 33.23 -173.83
CA ARG A 261 -10.35 34.09 -174.69
C ARG A 261 -9.49 34.95 -175.62
N LEU A 262 -8.47 35.64 -175.07
CA LEU A 262 -7.52 36.44 -175.85
C LEU A 262 -6.66 35.60 -176.82
N GLU A 263 -6.32 34.36 -176.46
CA GLU A 263 -5.62 33.43 -177.37
C GLU A 263 -6.52 32.98 -178.54
N SER A 264 -7.85 32.93 -178.37
CA SER A 264 -8.82 32.68 -179.45
C SER A 264 -8.98 33.88 -180.38
N ASP A 265 -9.24 35.08 -179.84
CA ASP A 265 -9.47 36.31 -180.62
C ASP A 265 -8.26 36.67 -181.51
N LEU A 266 -7.04 36.36 -181.05
CA LEU A 266 -5.79 36.55 -181.80
C LEU A 266 -5.62 35.57 -182.98
N SER A 267 -6.48 34.56 -183.11
CA SER A 267 -6.48 33.59 -184.20
C SER A 267 -7.34 34.09 -185.38
N GLU A 268 -8.60 34.45 -185.11
CA GLU A 268 -9.58 34.80 -186.15
C GLU A 268 -9.23 36.09 -186.89
N VAL A 269 -8.71 37.10 -186.16
CA VAL A 269 -8.27 38.39 -186.73
C VAL A 269 -7.15 38.21 -187.77
N LYS A 270 -6.35 37.13 -187.70
CA LYS A 270 -5.33 36.82 -188.72
C LYS A 270 -5.93 36.23 -190.00
N GLY A 271 -7.09 35.56 -189.92
CA GLY A 271 -7.80 35.02 -191.08
C GLY A 271 -8.50 36.11 -191.88
N CYS A 272 -9.36 36.90 -191.22
CA CYS A 272 -10.20 37.92 -191.87
C CYS A 272 -9.37 38.97 -192.65
N ARG A 273 -8.17 39.29 -192.18
CA ARG A 273 -7.23 40.21 -192.85
C ARG A 273 -6.83 39.75 -194.26
N ALA A 274 -6.75 38.44 -194.52
CA ALA A 274 -6.24 37.91 -195.79
C ALA A 274 -7.29 37.84 -196.92
N GLN A 275 -8.58 37.94 -196.62
CA GLN A 275 -9.64 37.93 -197.64
C GLN A 275 -10.04 39.34 -198.11
N LEU A 276 -9.93 40.35 -197.23
CA LEU A 276 -10.32 41.73 -197.52
C LEU A 276 -9.45 42.43 -198.59
N GLU A 277 -8.18 42.05 -198.73
CA GLU A 277 -7.28 42.65 -199.75
C GLU A 277 -7.64 42.23 -201.20
N THR A 278 -8.31 41.09 -201.39
CA THR A 278 -8.55 40.51 -202.73
C THR A 278 -9.87 40.97 -203.35
N GLN A 279 -10.96 41.04 -202.56
CA GLN A 279 -12.30 41.37 -203.07
C GLN A 279 -12.51 42.87 -203.33
N LEU A 280 -11.63 43.72 -202.79
CA LEU A 280 -11.65 45.18 -202.96
C LEU A 280 -11.34 45.62 -204.42
N ALA A 281 -10.83 44.71 -205.25
CA ALA A 281 -10.52 44.99 -206.66
C ALA A 281 -11.72 44.83 -207.61
N GLU A 282 -12.61 43.86 -207.38
CA GLU A 282 -13.73 43.56 -208.31
C GLU A 282 -14.94 44.48 -208.15
N ALA A 283 -15.03 45.22 -207.04
CA ALA A 283 -16.12 46.15 -206.76
C ALA A 283 -16.20 47.35 -207.76
N ASN A 284 -15.11 47.68 -208.44
CA ASN A 284 -15.01 48.88 -209.29
C ASN A 284 -15.61 48.75 -210.70
N THR A 285 -16.08 47.57 -211.13
CA THR A 285 -16.53 47.35 -212.54
C THR A 285 -17.99 46.90 -212.68
N LYS A 286 -18.82 47.04 -211.63
CA LYS A 286 -20.29 46.85 -211.70
C LYS A 286 -21.11 48.08 -211.27
N ILE A 287 -20.44 49.20 -210.98
CA ILE A 287 -21.05 50.44 -210.49
C ILE A 287 -21.87 51.18 -211.56
N GLU A 288 -21.69 50.91 -212.86
CA GLU A 288 -22.35 51.67 -213.94
C GLU A 288 -23.68 51.07 -214.46
N THR A 289 -24.13 49.88 -214.02
CA THR A 289 -25.14 49.11 -214.80
C THR A 289 -26.38 48.58 -214.06
N GLN A 290 -26.66 48.92 -212.80
CA GLN A 290 -27.93 48.55 -212.14
C GLN A 290 -28.63 49.67 -211.35
N ASP A 291 -28.21 50.92 -211.52
CA ASP A 291 -28.77 52.12 -210.85
C ASP A 291 -30.11 52.60 -211.46
N ALA A 292 -30.90 51.67 -212.05
CA ALA A 292 -32.12 52.00 -212.83
C ALA A 292 -33.22 50.93 -212.90
N GLU A 293 -33.02 49.69 -212.42
CA GLU A 293 -33.99 48.59 -212.63
C GLU A 293 -34.77 48.13 -211.37
N ALA A 294 -34.44 48.63 -210.18
CA ALA A 294 -34.95 48.07 -208.92
C ALA A 294 -36.21 48.74 -208.33
N GLU A 295 -36.59 49.95 -208.73
CA GLU A 295 -37.73 50.67 -208.10
C GLU A 295 -39.12 50.17 -208.57
N SER A 296 -39.16 49.29 -209.58
CA SER A 296 -40.41 48.68 -210.08
C SER A 296 -40.76 47.32 -209.44
N ALA A 297 -39.87 46.73 -208.63
CA ALA A 297 -40.02 45.37 -208.12
C ALA A 297 -40.98 45.22 -206.92
N ALA A 298 -41.61 46.30 -206.44
CA ALA A 298 -42.56 46.29 -205.32
C ALA A 298 -43.94 45.68 -205.65
N LYS A 299 -44.04 44.82 -206.68
CA LYS A 299 -45.28 44.15 -207.12
C LYS A 299 -45.13 42.67 -207.50
N GLU A 300 -43.94 42.11 -207.38
CA GLU A 300 -43.70 40.68 -207.62
C GLU A 300 -43.01 40.07 -206.39
N ILE A 301 -43.35 38.82 -206.08
CA ILE A 301 -42.68 38.00 -205.06
C ILE A 301 -42.61 38.58 -203.62
N ALA A 302 -43.66 38.87 -202.83
CA ALA A 302 -45.14 38.76 -202.89
C ALA A 302 -45.79 37.39 -203.18
N THR A 303 -45.03 36.41 -203.65
CA THR A 303 -45.53 35.15 -204.22
C THR A 303 -44.60 34.02 -203.82
N LEU A 304 -44.93 33.41 -202.68
CA LEU A 304 -44.38 32.15 -202.18
C LEU A 304 -42.96 32.31 -201.58
N ARG A 305 -42.68 31.92 -200.32
CA ARG A 305 -43.37 30.92 -199.47
C ARG A 305 -43.41 29.53 -200.13
N ALA A 306 -42.46 29.25 -201.02
CA ALA A 306 -42.31 27.96 -201.71
C ALA A 306 -41.66 26.94 -200.76
N ASP A 307 -40.54 27.33 -200.16
CA ASP A 307 -39.84 26.64 -199.07
C ASP A 307 -39.75 27.66 -197.90
N ALA A 308 -40.66 27.74 -196.94
CA ALA A 308 -41.53 26.70 -196.35
C ALA A 308 -40.71 25.68 -195.54
N ASP A 309 -41.04 25.48 -194.28
CA ASP A 309 -41.98 24.43 -193.85
C ASP A 309 -41.45 22.98 -193.94
N GLU A 310 -40.13 22.74 -194.08
CA GLU A 310 -39.57 21.41 -193.78
C GLU A 310 -39.29 21.18 -192.28
N SER A 311 -38.81 22.19 -191.51
CA SER A 311 -38.83 22.18 -190.03
C SER A 311 -38.71 23.60 -189.48
N LYS A 312 -39.66 24.19 -188.72
CA LYS A 312 -41.05 23.84 -188.35
C LYS A 312 -41.28 22.71 -187.34
N THR A 313 -41.40 21.47 -187.81
CA THR A 313 -41.63 20.26 -187.00
C THR A 313 -40.31 19.86 -186.32
N ALA A 314 -40.12 19.98 -185.01
CA ALA A 314 -41.03 19.82 -183.87
C ALA A 314 -40.48 20.58 -182.63
N LEU A 315 -41.22 21.01 -181.61
CA LEU A 315 -42.67 21.15 -181.31
C LEU A 315 -42.79 22.48 -180.53
N ALA A 316 -43.80 23.34 -180.68
CA ALA A 316 -45.24 23.13 -180.57
C ALA A 316 -45.68 22.70 -179.14
N GLY A 317 -45.69 23.69 -178.25
CA GLY A 317 -46.15 23.63 -176.86
C GLY A 317 -45.74 24.94 -176.16
N MET A 318 -46.52 26.03 -176.22
CA MET A 318 -47.99 26.10 -176.31
C MET A 318 -48.69 25.24 -175.24
N LYS A 319 -48.02 25.14 -174.09
CA LYS A 319 -48.53 24.65 -172.80
C LYS A 319 -47.46 24.95 -171.72
N ASP A 320 -47.49 25.97 -170.89
CA ASP A 320 -48.52 26.93 -170.52
C ASP A 320 -47.80 28.14 -169.86
N GLU A 321 -48.22 29.41 -169.91
CA GLU A 321 -49.48 30.07 -170.27
C GLU A 321 -50.66 29.77 -169.32
N LEU A 322 -51.42 28.70 -169.56
CA LEU A 322 -52.50 28.23 -168.67
C LEU A 322 -51.99 27.52 -167.39
N ASP A 323 -50.88 27.98 -166.82
CA ASP A 323 -50.49 27.88 -165.40
C ASP A 323 -49.97 29.25 -164.93
N LYS A 324 -50.75 30.29 -165.26
CA LYS A 324 -51.74 30.95 -164.40
C LYS A 324 -51.11 31.61 -163.16
N ILE A 325 -51.41 32.85 -162.77
CA ILE A 325 -52.77 33.43 -162.57
C ILE A 325 -53.61 32.66 -161.51
N THR A 326 -53.26 31.40 -161.17
CA THR A 326 -53.72 30.69 -159.98
C THR A 326 -52.68 30.78 -158.90
N THR A 327 -51.38 30.75 -159.21
CA THR A 327 -50.31 31.00 -158.22
C THR A 327 -50.54 32.34 -157.51
N THR A 328 -50.66 33.43 -158.25
CA THR A 328 -50.91 34.77 -157.69
C THR A 328 -52.32 34.98 -157.09
N ALA A 329 -53.28 34.09 -157.38
CA ALA A 329 -54.59 34.09 -156.75
C ALA A 329 -54.63 33.23 -155.47
N GLU A 330 -53.86 32.14 -155.45
CA GLU A 330 -53.56 31.32 -154.28
C GLU A 330 -52.68 32.07 -153.29
N GLU A 331 -51.77 32.95 -153.72
CA GLU A 331 -51.03 33.86 -152.83
C GLU A 331 -51.96 34.78 -152.03
N GLN A 332 -52.97 35.39 -152.66
CA GLN A 332 -53.95 36.22 -151.94
C GLN A 332 -54.85 35.38 -151.02
N LYS A 333 -55.18 34.14 -151.43
CA LYS A 333 -55.92 33.18 -150.59
C LYS A 333 -55.08 32.66 -149.41
N ALA A 334 -53.79 32.45 -149.61
CA ALA A 334 -52.82 32.09 -148.60
C ALA A 334 -52.60 33.24 -147.61
N ARG A 335 -52.61 34.49 -148.08
CA ARG A 335 -52.59 35.68 -147.23
C ARG A 335 -53.85 35.79 -146.35
N GLY A 336 -55.01 35.37 -146.86
CA GLY A 336 -56.23 35.18 -146.07
C GLY A 336 -56.08 34.08 -145.01
N ASN A 337 -55.59 32.90 -145.41
CA ASN A 337 -55.33 31.79 -144.48
C ASN A 337 -54.25 32.12 -143.43
N SER A 338 -53.26 32.96 -143.75
CA SER A 338 -52.23 33.46 -142.81
C SER A 338 -52.88 34.25 -141.69
N LEU A 339 -53.76 35.21 -142.03
CA LEU A 339 -54.48 35.99 -141.03
C LEU A 339 -55.45 35.13 -140.19
N GLU A 340 -56.03 34.06 -140.76
CA GLU A 340 -56.85 33.11 -139.98
C GLU A 340 -56.01 32.12 -139.14
N THR A 341 -54.74 31.91 -139.47
CA THR A 341 -53.81 31.17 -138.59
C THR A 341 -53.25 32.07 -137.50
N GLU A 342 -52.85 33.30 -137.79
CA GLU A 342 -52.43 34.31 -136.81
C GLU A 342 -53.50 34.57 -135.74
N LEU A 343 -54.78 34.69 -136.13
CA LEU A 343 -55.92 34.81 -135.18
C LEU A 343 -56.11 33.57 -134.30
N ARG A 344 -55.76 32.38 -134.79
CA ARG A 344 -55.88 31.10 -134.07
C ARG A 344 -54.67 30.85 -133.16
N ASP A 345 -53.49 31.30 -133.57
CA ASP A 345 -52.23 31.25 -132.82
C ASP A 345 -52.26 32.21 -131.62
N MET A 346 -52.80 33.42 -131.81
CA MET A 346 -53.04 34.39 -130.72
C MET A 346 -54.08 33.88 -129.72
N ALA A 347 -55.11 33.15 -130.16
CA ALA A 347 -56.07 32.50 -129.27
C ALA A 347 -55.44 31.37 -128.45
N ALA A 348 -54.51 30.60 -129.03
CA ALA A 348 -53.75 29.56 -128.30
C ALA A 348 -52.84 30.17 -127.22
N LYS A 349 -52.07 31.21 -127.56
CA LYS A 349 -51.18 31.92 -126.62
C LYS A 349 -51.92 32.56 -125.44
N ALA A 350 -53.16 33.01 -125.65
CA ALA A 350 -54.01 33.52 -124.57
C ALA A 350 -54.40 32.43 -123.54
N VAL A 351 -54.56 31.17 -123.96
CA VAL A 351 -54.83 30.03 -123.06
C VAL A 351 -53.55 29.57 -122.36
N GLU A 352 -52.42 29.57 -123.07
CA GLU A 352 -51.10 29.24 -122.51
C GLU A 352 -50.68 30.21 -121.39
N GLN A 353 -50.89 31.51 -121.59
CA GLN A 353 -50.61 32.53 -120.55
C GLN A 353 -51.53 32.41 -119.34
N ALA A 354 -52.79 31.98 -119.50
CA ALA A 354 -53.69 31.76 -118.36
C ALA A 354 -53.19 30.62 -117.46
N ALA A 355 -52.73 29.50 -118.05
CA ALA A 355 -52.18 28.37 -117.30
C ALA A 355 -50.87 28.71 -116.57
N HIS A 356 -50.04 29.61 -117.10
CA HIS A 356 -48.81 30.03 -116.43
C HIS A 356 -49.08 30.86 -115.16
N VAL A 357 -50.13 31.70 -115.15
CA VAL A 357 -50.53 32.49 -113.97
C VAL A 357 -50.99 31.57 -112.84
N GLU A 358 -51.86 30.59 -113.13
CA GLU A 358 -52.38 29.63 -112.15
C GLU A 358 -51.25 28.79 -111.50
N ALA A 359 -50.20 28.47 -112.25
CA ALA A 359 -49.01 27.78 -111.73
C ALA A 359 -48.19 28.67 -110.76
N LEU A 360 -48.00 29.95 -111.07
CA LEU A 360 -47.25 30.90 -110.22
C LEU A 360 -47.99 31.23 -108.91
N GLU A 361 -49.32 31.31 -108.95
CA GLU A 361 -50.14 31.45 -107.73
C GLU A 361 -49.95 30.26 -106.78
N GLY A 362 -49.81 29.05 -107.33
CA GLY A 362 -49.45 27.84 -106.57
C GLY A 362 -48.12 27.97 -105.82
N GLU A 363 -47.04 28.35 -106.50
CA GLU A 363 -45.71 28.49 -105.88
C GLU A 363 -45.67 29.54 -104.76
N VAL A 364 -46.40 30.66 -104.92
CA VAL A 364 -46.51 31.71 -103.89
C VAL A 364 -47.16 31.16 -102.60
N THR A 365 -48.18 30.31 -102.70
CA THR A 365 -48.81 29.72 -101.51
C THR A 365 -47.88 28.77 -100.74
N ASP A 366 -47.11 27.92 -101.43
CA ASP A 366 -46.22 26.96 -100.76
C ASP A 366 -44.93 27.61 -100.23
N LEU A 367 -44.48 28.74 -100.81
CA LEU A 367 -43.45 29.59 -100.21
C LEU A 367 -43.95 30.30 -98.95
N THR A 368 -45.17 30.85 -98.98
CA THR A 368 -45.77 31.53 -97.81
C THR A 368 -45.86 30.57 -96.61
N ARG A 369 -46.36 29.34 -96.84
CA ARG A 369 -46.43 28.27 -95.84
C ARG A 369 -45.06 27.94 -95.22
N LYS A 370 -43.99 27.89 -96.02
CA LYS A 370 -42.62 27.63 -95.54
C LYS A 370 -42.08 28.76 -94.66
N VAL A 371 -42.44 30.01 -94.95
CA VAL A 371 -42.06 31.16 -94.10
C VAL A 371 -42.71 31.04 -92.72
N GLU A 372 -44.01 30.76 -92.65
CA GLU A 372 -44.73 30.54 -91.38
C GLU A 372 -44.15 29.36 -90.55
N GLU A 373 -43.78 28.28 -91.24
CA GLU A 373 -43.11 27.11 -90.66
C GLU A 373 -41.69 27.46 -90.13
N THR A 374 -40.96 28.38 -90.76
CA THR A 374 -39.69 28.90 -90.21
C THR A 374 -39.86 29.89 -89.06
N VAL A 375 -40.87 30.76 -89.07
CA VAL A 375 -41.13 31.74 -88.00
C VAL A 375 -41.46 31.03 -86.68
N THR A 376 -42.40 30.10 -86.71
CA THR A 376 -42.77 29.29 -85.53
C THR A 376 -41.59 28.43 -85.04
N ARG A 377 -40.67 28.04 -85.93
CA ARG A 377 -39.43 27.34 -85.56
C ARG A 377 -38.41 28.26 -84.86
N THR A 378 -38.32 29.54 -85.23
CA THR A 378 -37.48 30.52 -84.52
C THR A 378 -38.05 30.90 -83.15
N GLU A 379 -39.35 31.18 -83.03
CA GLU A 379 -39.99 31.53 -81.75
C GLU A 379 -39.77 30.43 -80.68
N ALA A 380 -39.84 29.16 -81.08
CA ALA A 380 -39.56 28.02 -80.20
C ALA A 380 -38.09 27.99 -79.71
N LEU A 381 -37.13 28.32 -80.58
CA LEU A 381 -35.70 28.33 -80.24
C LEU A 381 -35.32 29.52 -79.35
N GLU A 382 -36.01 30.65 -79.48
CA GLU A 382 -35.85 31.80 -78.58
C GLU A 382 -36.34 31.46 -77.17
N GLY A 383 -37.49 30.78 -77.05
CA GLY A 383 -37.99 30.28 -75.76
C GLY A 383 -37.06 29.26 -75.07
N ASP A 384 -36.48 28.32 -75.83
CA ASP A 384 -35.47 27.39 -75.33
C ASP A 384 -34.20 28.13 -74.84
N LEU A 385 -33.78 29.19 -75.56
CA LEU A 385 -32.61 30.01 -75.22
C LEU A 385 -32.83 30.84 -73.93
N GLU A 386 -34.01 31.44 -73.74
CA GLU A 386 -34.36 32.10 -72.48
C GLU A 386 -34.38 31.11 -71.30
N GLY A 387 -34.95 29.92 -71.50
CA GLY A 387 -34.96 28.84 -70.51
C GLY A 387 -33.55 28.40 -70.10
N ALA A 388 -32.67 28.18 -71.08
CA ALA A 388 -31.26 27.85 -70.84
C ALA A 388 -30.51 28.98 -70.11
N THR A 389 -30.74 30.24 -70.49
CA THR A 389 -30.14 31.42 -69.87
C THR A 389 -30.54 31.55 -68.40
N ARG A 390 -31.83 31.33 -68.09
CA ARG A 390 -32.33 31.33 -66.72
C ARG A 390 -31.70 30.21 -65.88
N LEU A 391 -31.65 28.98 -66.40
CA LEU A 391 -31.01 27.85 -65.71
C LEU A 391 -29.51 28.07 -65.48
N SER A 392 -28.83 28.79 -66.37
CA SER A 392 -27.42 29.21 -66.17
C SER A 392 -27.28 30.17 -64.98
N ASN A 393 -28.18 31.14 -64.84
CA ASN A 393 -28.16 32.09 -63.72
C ASN A 393 -28.52 31.42 -62.38
N GLU A 394 -29.48 30.50 -62.36
CA GLU A 394 -29.81 29.69 -61.19
C GLU A 394 -28.62 28.81 -60.75
N ARG A 395 -27.87 28.24 -61.70
CA ARG A 395 -26.62 27.51 -61.42
C ARG A 395 -25.51 28.43 -60.89
N ALA A 396 -25.31 29.61 -61.48
CA ALA A 396 -24.27 30.56 -61.05
C ALA A 396 -24.47 31.01 -59.59
N THR A 397 -25.70 31.33 -59.19
CA THR A 397 -26.00 31.68 -57.78
C THR A 397 -25.81 30.50 -56.83
N ARG A 398 -26.11 29.25 -57.23
CA ARG A 398 -25.82 28.07 -56.40
C ARG A 398 -24.31 27.80 -56.28
N ILE A 399 -23.52 28.07 -57.31
CA ILE A 399 -22.05 28.00 -57.25
C ILE A 399 -21.51 29.00 -56.23
N GLN A 400 -21.89 30.28 -56.30
CA GLN A 400 -21.46 31.29 -55.32
C GLN A 400 -21.87 30.94 -53.87
N ALA A 401 -23.06 30.37 -53.67
CA ALA A 401 -23.47 29.88 -52.36
C ALA A 401 -22.54 28.76 -51.85
N LEU A 402 -22.22 27.76 -52.70
CA LEU A 402 -21.30 26.66 -52.36
C LEU A 402 -19.87 27.15 -52.14
N GLU A 403 -19.38 28.13 -52.91
CA GLU A 403 -18.07 28.76 -52.71
C GLU A 403 -18.00 29.44 -51.33
N SER A 404 -19.06 30.15 -50.93
CA SER A 404 -19.13 30.77 -49.60
C SER A 404 -19.16 29.71 -48.48
N GLU A 405 -19.90 28.62 -48.67
CA GLU A 405 -20.02 27.48 -47.74
C GLU A 405 -18.68 26.76 -47.57
N ILE A 406 -17.96 26.50 -48.68
CA ILE A 406 -16.60 25.95 -48.68
C ILE A 406 -15.61 26.90 -47.99
N SER A 407 -15.71 28.22 -48.21
CA SER A 407 -14.83 29.19 -47.54
C SER A 407 -15.00 29.17 -46.01
N ALA A 408 -16.25 29.11 -45.52
CA ALA A 408 -16.58 29.02 -44.10
C ALA A 408 -16.08 27.70 -43.49
N MET A 409 -16.31 26.56 -44.17
CA MET A 409 -15.79 25.26 -43.77
C MET A 409 -14.26 25.20 -43.78
N THR A 410 -13.59 25.95 -44.66
CA THR A 410 -12.13 26.06 -44.68
C THR A 410 -11.62 26.86 -43.48
N THR A 411 -12.30 27.93 -43.08
CA THR A 411 -11.93 28.68 -41.86
C THR A 411 -12.11 27.83 -40.59
N THR A 412 -13.23 27.14 -40.42
CA THR A 412 -13.47 26.31 -39.22
C THR A 412 -12.54 25.09 -39.18
N ALA A 413 -12.19 24.49 -40.33
CA ALA A 413 -11.18 23.43 -40.39
C ALA A 413 -9.77 23.92 -39.97
N ASN A 414 -9.39 25.15 -40.32
CA ASN A 414 -8.12 25.74 -39.90
C ASN A 414 -8.11 26.07 -38.39
N GLU A 415 -9.22 26.60 -37.85
CA GLU A 415 -9.38 26.84 -36.41
C GLU A 415 -9.32 25.52 -35.60
N ALA A 416 -10.02 24.48 -36.06
CA ALA A 416 -9.96 23.15 -35.47
C ALA A 416 -8.53 22.56 -35.51
N ARG A 417 -7.80 22.74 -36.62
CA ARG A 417 -6.42 22.29 -36.76
C ARG A 417 -5.48 22.99 -35.77
N ALA A 418 -5.59 24.31 -35.64
CA ALA A 418 -4.81 25.07 -34.65
C ALA A 418 -5.15 24.66 -33.20
N ARG A 419 -6.41 24.28 -32.93
CA ARG A 419 -6.80 23.75 -31.62
C ARG A 419 -6.24 22.36 -31.34
N VAL A 420 -6.15 21.48 -32.35
CA VAL A 420 -5.46 20.18 -32.24
C VAL A 420 -3.98 20.38 -31.94
N GLU A 421 -3.28 21.20 -32.74
CA GLU A 421 -1.85 21.49 -32.55
C GLU A 421 -1.55 22.05 -31.14
N PHE A 422 -2.39 22.97 -30.64
CA PHE A 422 -2.28 23.44 -29.26
C PHE A 422 -2.46 22.31 -28.23
N LEU A 423 -3.48 21.46 -28.38
CA LEU A 423 -3.74 20.34 -27.48
C LEU A 423 -2.62 19.28 -27.53
N GLU A 424 -1.99 19.07 -28.68
CA GLU A 424 -0.80 18.23 -28.83
C GLU A 424 0.39 18.80 -28.04
N THR A 425 0.58 20.13 -28.04
CA THR A 425 1.63 20.76 -27.19
C THR A 425 1.32 20.68 -25.69
N GLU A 426 0.07 20.87 -25.26
CA GLU A 426 -0.31 20.67 -23.85
C GLU A 426 -0.13 19.21 -23.43
N LEU A 427 -0.53 18.25 -24.28
CA LEU A 427 -0.34 16.82 -24.04
C LEU A 427 1.17 16.46 -23.95
N GLY A 428 2.01 17.05 -24.81
CA GLY A 428 3.47 16.92 -24.72
C GLY A 428 4.06 17.43 -23.40
N VAL A 429 3.55 18.56 -22.89
CA VAL A 429 3.95 19.09 -21.58
C VAL A 429 3.45 18.21 -20.42
N VAL A 430 2.25 17.63 -20.54
CA VAL A 430 1.70 16.72 -19.51
C VAL A 430 2.40 15.36 -19.51
N THR A 431 2.72 14.79 -20.69
CA THR A 431 3.49 13.54 -20.80
C THR A 431 4.92 13.71 -20.29
N GLY A 432 5.63 14.78 -20.67
CA GLY A 432 6.96 15.06 -20.10
C GLY A 432 6.96 15.25 -18.57
N LYS A 433 5.89 15.82 -18.00
CA LYS A 433 5.70 15.87 -16.53
C LYS A 433 5.42 14.50 -15.92
N ALA A 434 4.63 13.65 -16.58
CA ALA A 434 4.35 12.30 -16.13
C ALA A 434 5.61 11.41 -16.16
N GLU A 435 6.42 11.53 -17.23
CA GLU A 435 7.72 10.88 -17.36
C GLU A 435 8.70 11.35 -16.27
N GLN A 436 8.80 12.68 -16.04
CA GLN A 436 9.61 13.22 -14.94
C GLN A 436 9.17 12.66 -13.58
N LEU A 437 7.87 12.72 -13.25
CA LEU A 437 7.33 12.17 -12.02
C LEU A 437 7.55 10.66 -11.89
N GLN A 438 7.55 9.91 -13.00
CA GLN A 438 7.88 8.49 -13.01
C GLN A 438 9.37 8.25 -12.72
N THR A 439 10.28 9.10 -13.21
CA THR A 439 11.71 9.05 -12.85
C THR A 439 11.97 9.50 -11.41
N ASP A 440 11.24 10.49 -10.90
CA ASP A 440 11.32 10.97 -9.52
C ASP A 440 10.80 9.88 -8.55
N LEU A 441 9.73 9.19 -8.90
CA LEU A 441 9.20 8.05 -8.13
C LEU A 441 10.14 6.84 -8.16
N ALA A 442 10.73 6.53 -9.32
CA ALA A 442 11.72 5.45 -9.42
C ALA A 442 12.98 5.75 -8.60
N THR A 443 13.52 6.97 -8.69
CA THR A 443 14.71 7.37 -7.93
C THR A 443 14.42 7.45 -6.43
N THR A 444 13.32 8.05 -5.98
CA THR A 444 12.95 8.07 -4.55
C THR A 444 12.64 6.68 -3.98
N SER A 445 12.07 5.76 -4.77
CA SER A 445 11.89 4.35 -4.38
C SER A 445 13.23 3.64 -4.17
N GLU A 446 14.19 3.82 -5.08
CA GLU A 446 15.55 3.27 -4.94
C GLU A 446 16.27 3.88 -3.72
N ASP A 447 16.15 5.18 -3.53
CA ASP A 447 16.78 5.90 -2.42
C ASP A 447 16.22 5.44 -1.06
N LEU A 448 14.91 5.18 -0.99
CA LEU A 448 14.24 4.58 0.17
C LEU A 448 14.68 3.12 0.38
N ARG A 449 14.82 2.32 -0.69
CA ARG A 449 15.36 0.95 -0.63
C ARG A 449 16.79 0.93 -0.08
N GLY A 450 17.65 1.83 -0.55
CA GLY A 450 19.03 2.00 -0.06
C GLY A 450 19.09 2.44 1.40
N LYS A 451 18.22 3.37 1.82
CA LYS A 451 18.08 3.80 3.21
C LYS A 451 17.61 2.65 4.12
N ASN A 452 16.60 1.89 3.71
CA ASN A 452 16.11 0.73 4.47
C ASN A 452 17.17 -0.39 4.58
N ALA A 453 17.91 -0.66 3.51
CA ALA A 453 19.04 -1.60 3.55
C ALA A 453 20.14 -1.15 4.52
N ARG A 454 20.44 0.16 4.56
CA ARG A 454 21.38 0.74 5.53
C ARG A 454 20.88 0.67 6.97
N LEU A 455 19.58 0.90 7.20
CA LEU A 455 18.96 0.73 8.53
C LEU A 455 19.03 -0.73 8.98
N ALA A 456 18.72 -1.69 8.11
CA ALA A 456 18.84 -3.13 8.44
C ALA A 456 20.27 -3.55 8.81
N VAL A 457 21.30 -2.93 8.21
CA VAL A 457 22.70 -3.16 8.60
C VAL A 457 23.03 -2.57 9.98
N LEU A 458 22.50 -1.39 10.31
CA LEU A 458 22.67 -0.77 11.64
C LEU A 458 21.92 -1.57 12.73
N ASP A 459 20.73 -2.06 12.41
CA ASP A 459 19.95 -2.95 13.28
C ASP A 459 20.62 -4.31 13.48
N GLY A 460 21.41 -4.77 12.51
CA GLY A 460 22.30 -5.93 12.66
C GLY A 460 23.46 -5.76 13.65
N TYR A 461 23.70 -4.55 14.18
CA TYR A 461 24.71 -4.29 15.22
C TYR A 461 24.13 -4.28 16.65
N ARG A 462 22.85 -4.59 16.83
CA ARG A 462 22.18 -4.75 18.14
C ARG A 462 21.53 -6.12 18.26
N VAL A 463 21.42 -6.65 19.48
CA VAL A 463 20.56 -7.81 19.75
C VAL A 463 19.12 -7.31 19.95
N ALA A 464 18.13 -8.06 19.46
CA ALA A 464 16.73 -7.80 19.78
C ALA A 464 16.47 -8.11 21.26
N LEU A 465 16.15 -7.08 22.04
CA LEU A 465 15.70 -7.21 23.43
C LEU A 465 14.22 -7.62 23.50
N ARG A 466 13.78 -8.08 24.66
CA ARG A 466 12.50 -8.79 24.83
C ARG A 466 11.54 -8.05 25.77
N SER A 467 10.36 -7.72 25.24
CA SER A 467 9.16 -7.49 26.05
C SER A 467 8.60 -8.84 26.52
N GLU A 468 9.04 -9.30 27.69
CA GLU A 468 8.43 -10.37 28.49
C GLU A 468 7.93 -9.73 29.81
N SER A 469 6.94 -10.32 30.49
CA SER A 469 6.35 -9.74 31.71
C SER A 469 7.30 -9.84 32.92
N GLU A 470 7.08 -8.98 33.93
CA GLU A 470 7.79 -9.05 35.22
C GLU A 470 7.75 -10.44 35.83
N ASP A 471 6.57 -11.10 35.85
CA ASP A 471 6.39 -12.49 36.31
C ASP A 471 7.42 -13.46 35.70
N THR A 472 7.77 -13.24 34.42
CA THR A 472 8.73 -14.08 33.70
C THR A 472 10.12 -13.92 34.29
N TYR A 473 10.53 -12.69 34.63
CA TYR A 473 11.80 -12.42 35.28
C TYR A 473 11.79 -12.81 36.76
N VAL A 474 10.68 -12.62 37.48
CA VAL A 474 10.49 -13.10 38.86
C VAL A 474 10.64 -14.63 38.94
N GLN A 475 10.04 -15.39 38.03
CA GLN A 475 10.21 -16.86 37.96
C GLN A 475 11.64 -17.28 37.65
N ILE A 476 12.34 -16.52 36.78
CA ILE A 476 13.76 -16.75 36.49
C ILE A 476 14.60 -16.48 37.75
N LEU A 477 14.32 -15.41 38.50
CA LEU A 477 15.00 -15.03 39.73
C LEU A 477 14.76 -16.03 40.87
N ASP A 478 13.52 -16.51 41.04
CA ASP A 478 13.19 -17.57 42.01
C ASP A 478 13.88 -18.90 41.68
N THR A 479 13.96 -19.26 40.39
CA THR A 479 14.73 -20.43 39.93
C THR A 479 16.23 -20.33 40.31
N ILE A 480 16.78 -19.11 40.30
CA ILE A 480 18.17 -18.86 40.75
C ILE A 480 18.24 -18.96 42.28
N TRP A 481 17.35 -18.27 42.99
CA TRP A 481 17.32 -18.22 44.46
C TRP A 481 17.14 -19.61 45.08
N THR A 482 16.11 -20.35 44.69
CA THR A 482 15.80 -21.70 45.21
C THR A 482 16.95 -22.68 45.02
N SER A 483 17.63 -22.65 43.87
CA SER A 483 18.81 -23.48 43.60
C SER A 483 19.98 -23.16 44.55
N ILE A 484 20.21 -21.88 44.83
CA ILE A 484 21.27 -21.41 45.73
C ILE A 484 20.92 -21.66 47.20
N ALA A 485 19.69 -21.33 47.62
CA ALA A 485 19.19 -21.53 48.97
C ALA A 485 19.19 -23.01 49.35
N GLY A 486 18.64 -23.88 48.49
CA GLY A 486 18.62 -25.32 48.70
C GLY A 486 20.02 -25.94 48.80
N LEU A 487 20.98 -25.49 47.99
CA LEU A 487 22.38 -25.91 48.09
C LEU A 487 23.01 -25.53 49.44
N VAL A 488 22.93 -24.26 49.83
CA VAL A 488 23.59 -23.77 51.05
C VAL A 488 22.92 -24.33 52.29
N GLU A 489 21.59 -24.47 52.32
CA GLU A 489 20.92 -25.15 53.41
C GLU A 489 21.37 -26.61 53.52
N THR A 490 21.27 -27.40 52.44
CA THR A 490 21.57 -28.85 52.47
C THR A 490 22.97 -29.15 53.01
N GLN A 491 23.96 -28.31 52.71
CA GLN A 491 25.33 -28.50 53.17
C GLN A 491 25.57 -27.94 54.59
N PHE A 492 25.03 -26.76 54.94
CA PHE A 492 25.32 -26.11 56.23
C PHE A 492 24.33 -26.40 57.36
N ARG A 493 23.21 -27.10 57.08
CA ARG A 493 22.25 -27.69 58.03
C ARG A 493 22.86 -28.84 58.87
N GLN A 494 23.93 -29.45 58.36
CA GLN A 494 24.65 -30.55 58.99
C GLN A 494 25.46 -30.09 60.22
N ASP A 495 25.89 -31.03 61.06
CA ASP A 495 26.83 -30.77 62.15
C ASP A 495 28.25 -30.61 61.61
N LEU A 496 28.98 -29.59 62.07
CA LEU A 496 30.42 -29.47 61.83
C LEU A 496 31.19 -30.25 62.91
N ASP A 497 32.37 -30.75 62.56
CA ASP A 497 33.22 -31.51 63.48
C ASP A 497 33.62 -30.67 64.71
N PRO A 498 33.60 -31.22 65.94
CA PRO A 498 34.00 -30.50 67.15
C PRO A 498 35.40 -29.86 67.12
N SER A 499 36.33 -30.37 66.30
CA SER A 499 37.63 -29.74 66.06
C SER A 499 37.52 -28.41 65.30
N VAL A 500 36.70 -28.35 64.25
CA VAL A 500 36.37 -27.13 63.49
C VAL A 500 35.61 -26.11 64.34
N LEU A 501 34.80 -26.58 65.31
CA LEU A 501 34.15 -25.72 66.31
C LEU A 501 35.11 -25.23 67.42
N GLY A 502 36.28 -25.85 67.54
CA GLY A 502 37.31 -25.50 68.52
C GLY A 502 38.35 -24.52 68.00
N ASP A 503 38.69 -24.58 66.72
CA ASP A 503 39.75 -23.77 66.09
C ASP A 503 39.18 -22.48 65.46
N GLU A 504 39.61 -21.31 65.93
CA GLU A 504 39.18 -20.02 65.36
C GLU A 504 39.71 -19.76 63.95
N SER A 505 40.81 -20.41 63.55
CA SER A 505 41.41 -20.24 62.22
C SER A 505 40.54 -20.84 61.10
N CYS A 506 39.82 -21.93 61.38
CA CYS A 506 38.83 -22.50 60.47
C CYS A 506 37.74 -21.50 60.03
N TRP A 507 37.46 -20.50 60.86
CA TRP A 507 36.44 -19.48 60.62
C TRP A 507 37.02 -18.17 60.04
N ALA A 508 38.34 -18.07 59.88
CA ALA A 508 38.99 -16.84 59.44
C ALA A 508 38.52 -16.41 58.05
N ASN A 509 38.51 -17.31 57.07
CA ASN A 509 38.12 -17.00 55.69
C ASN A 509 36.68 -16.46 55.59
N LEU A 510 35.73 -17.04 56.33
CA LEU A 510 34.34 -16.59 56.35
C LEU A 510 34.21 -15.23 57.07
N ARG A 511 34.74 -15.12 58.30
CA ARG A 511 34.64 -13.90 59.13
C ARG A 511 35.41 -12.70 58.56
N GLN A 512 36.42 -12.94 57.72
CA GLN A 512 37.23 -11.90 57.07
C GLN A 512 36.83 -11.66 55.61
N SER A 513 35.79 -12.34 55.09
CA SER A 513 35.25 -12.09 53.75
C SER A 513 34.80 -10.64 53.61
N GLU A 514 35.22 -9.96 52.53
CA GLU A 514 34.94 -8.53 52.29
C GLU A 514 33.46 -8.18 52.47
N TYR A 515 32.57 -9.08 52.04
CA TYR A 515 31.12 -8.92 52.06
C TYR A 515 30.49 -8.92 53.47
N LEU A 516 31.22 -9.40 54.50
CA LEU A 516 30.76 -9.44 55.90
C LEU A 516 31.44 -8.37 56.79
N LYS A 517 32.34 -7.54 56.24
CA LYS A 517 33.07 -6.49 56.98
C LYS A 517 32.26 -5.23 57.31
N SER A 518 30.95 -5.21 57.03
CA SER A 518 30.09 -4.07 57.30
C SER A 518 29.93 -3.82 58.81
N ALA A 519 29.49 -2.61 59.19
CA ALA A 519 29.34 -2.21 60.59
C ALA A 519 28.26 -2.99 61.39
N ARG A 520 27.50 -3.89 60.73
CA ARG A 520 26.45 -4.74 61.30
C ARG A 520 26.77 -6.24 61.04
N HIS A 521 27.97 -6.69 61.44
CA HIS A 521 28.46 -8.07 61.24
C HIS A 521 27.54 -9.16 61.86
N ILE A 522 27.16 -10.17 61.07
CA ILE A 522 26.36 -11.34 61.52
C ILE A 522 27.17 -12.16 62.54
N PRO A 523 26.66 -12.46 63.75
CA PRO A 523 27.35 -13.34 64.69
C PRO A 523 27.49 -14.76 64.10
N LEU A 524 28.68 -15.34 64.22
CA LEU A 524 28.96 -16.71 63.82
C LEU A 524 29.39 -17.52 65.05
N PRO A 525 28.44 -18.07 65.84
CA PRO A 525 28.74 -18.86 67.01
C PRO A 525 29.48 -20.15 66.62
N PRO A 526 30.62 -20.48 67.26
CA PRO A 526 31.32 -21.73 67.03
C PRO A 526 30.63 -22.87 67.81
N SER A 527 29.48 -23.31 67.30
CA SER A 527 28.72 -24.48 67.76
C SER A 527 27.86 -25.08 66.63
N ASN A 528 27.13 -26.15 66.95
CA ASN A 528 26.06 -26.72 66.10
C ASN A 528 24.65 -26.43 66.66
N SER A 529 24.47 -25.37 67.47
CA SER A 529 23.13 -24.97 67.93
C SER A 529 22.22 -24.62 66.74
N PRO A 530 20.89 -24.76 66.86
CA PRO A 530 19.92 -24.27 65.87
C PRO A 530 20.26 -22.89 65.30
N THR A 531 20.50 -21.91 66.18
CA THR A 531 20.81 -20.54 65.76
C THR A 531 22.20 -20.41 65.14
N ALA A 532 23.21 -21.15 65.61
CA ALA A 532 24.53 -21.18 64.98
C ALA A 532 24.44 -21.70 63.53
N LYS A 533 23.68 -22.79 63.30
CA LYS A 533 23.45 -23.33 61.95
C LYS A 533 22.74 -22.33 61.04
N GLN A 534 21.69 -21.68 61.53
CA GLN A 534 20.97 -20.61 60.83
C GLN A 534 21.90 -19.45 60.43
N MET A 535 22.76 -18.97 61.34
CA MET A 535 23.71 -17.89 61.03
C MET A 535 24.80 -18.32 60.04
N ARG A 536 25.25 -19.58 60.04
CA ARG A 536 26.17 -20.12 59.01
C ARG A 536 25.52 -20.08 57.63
N VAL A 537 24.27 -20.58 57.51
CA VAL A 537 23.50 -20.54 56.25
C VAL A 537 23.36 -19.10 55.76
N ALA A 538 22.92 -18.17 56.62
CA ALA A 538 22.75 -16.76 56.26
C ALA A 538 24.05 -16.07 55.82
N ALA A 539 25.16 -16.32 56.51
CA ALA A 539 26.45 -15.74 56.17
C ALA A 539 27.02 -16.26 54.83
N VAL A 540 26.88 -17.57 54.57
CA VAL A 540 27.31 -18.17 53.28
C VAL A 540 26.42 -17.69 52.13
N LEU A 541 25.11 -17.57 52.34
CA LEU A 541 24.19 -16.97 51.36
C LEU A 541 24.54 -15.50 51.06
N ALA A 542 24.87 -14.69 52.07
CA ALA A 542 25.24 -13.30 51.86
C ALA A 542 26.56 -13.15 51.07
N VAL A 543 27.57 -13.98 51.40
CA VAL A 543 28.84 -14.04 50.66
C VAL A 543 28.62 -14.48 49.21
N LEU A 544 27.79 -15.51 48.99
CA LEU A 544 27.46 -16.01 47.65
C LEU A 544 26.67 -14.98 46.84
N SER A 545 25.61 -14.38 47.40
CA SER A 545 24.79 -13.36 46.71
C SER A 545 25.61 -12.13 46.30
N ARG A 546 26.51 -11.66 47.17
CA ARG A 546 27.41 -10.54 46.85
C ARG A 546 28.46 -10.91 45.78
N SER A 547 28.98 -12.13 45.80
CA SER A 547 29.88 -12.61 44.73
C SER A 547 29.14 -12.79 43.39
N LEU A 548 27.91 -13.32 43.41
CA LEU A 548 27.02 -13.38 42.24
C LEU A 548 26.74 -11.99 41.68
N HIS A 549 26.45 -11.01 42.52
CA HIS A 549 26.33 -9.61 42.11
C HIS A 549 27.61 -9.07 41.46
N ARG A 550 28.77 -9.32 42.08
CA ARG A 550 30.06 -8.80 41.58
C ARG A 550 30.45 -9.34 40.20
N TYR A 551 30.12 -10.59 39.89
CA TYR A 551 30.62 -11.26 38.67
C TYR A 551 29.53 -11.70 37.67
N ILE A 552 28.33 -12.07 38.12
CA ILE A 552 27.25 -12.65 37.30
C ILE A 552 26.10 -11.65 37.05
N PHE A 553 25.56 -10.98 38.08
CA PHE A 553 24.44 -10.04 37.91
C PHE A 553 24.92 -8.68 37.36
N ARG A 554 25.43 -8.71 36.12
CA ARG A 554 25.99 -7.59 35.36
C ARG A 554 25.22 -7.40 34.05
N PRO A 555 25.12 -6.18 33.50
CA PRO A 555 24.38 -5.93 32.26
C PRO A 555 25.05 -6.56 31.03
N VAL A 556 26.38 -6.70 31.03
CA VAL A 556 27.19 -7.33 29.98
C VAL A 556 28.42 -8.03 30.58
N TYR A 557 29.12 -8.85 29.79
CA TYR A 557 30.34 -9.55 30.19
C TYR A 557 31.54 -9.16 29.31
N LEU A 558 31.74 -7.86 29.09
CA LEU A 558 32.79 -7.33 28.20
C LEU A 558 34.14 -7.11 28.89
N ALA A 559 34.17 -6.77 30.19
CA ALA A 559 35.41 -6.69 30.95
C ALA A 559 35.84 -8.07 31.47
N GLU A 560 37.15 -8.30 31.61
CA GLU A 560 37.69 -9.48 32.29
C GLU A 560 37.76 -9.29 33.82
N ASP A 561 37.98 -8.05 34.26
CA ASP A 561 38.03 -7.65 35.68
C ASP A 561 36.73 -6.93 36.10
N CYS A 562 36.21 -7.32 37.26
CA CYS A 562 34.94 -6.82 37.82
C CYS A 562 34.88 -5.29 38.04
N ASP A 563 36.01 -4.65 38.36
CA ASP A 563 36.07 -3.20 38.58
C ASP A 563 35.84 -2.40 37.28
N GLY A 564 36.05 -3.04 36.12
CA GLY A 564 35.72 -2.49 34.80
C GLY A 564 34.22 -2.55 34.47
N ASP A 565 33.47 -3.49 35.05
CA ASP A 565 32.02 -3.58 34.86
C ASP A 565 31.26 -2.47 35.61
N GLU A 566 31.74 -2.05 36.79
CA GLU A 566 31.07 -1.00 37.58
C GLU A 566 30.94 0.29 36.77
N CYS A 567 32.00 0.66 36.04
CA CYS A 567 31.98 1.80 35.12
C CYS A 567 30.90 1.64 34.02
N VAL A 568 30.64 0.41 33.54
CA VAL A 568 29.59 0.14 32.54
C VAL A 568 28.20 0.16 33.17
N VAL A 569 28.04 -0.35 34.39
CA VAL A 569 26.79 -0.27 35.17
C VAL A 569 26.40 1.19 35.41
N ASP A 570 27.34 2.01 35.88
CA ASP A 570 27.12 3.43 36.17
C ASP A 570 26.88 4.24 34.88
N ILE A 571 27.59 3.95 33.78
CA ILE A 571 27.32 4.57 32.48
C ILE A 571 25.91 4.23 31.99
N LEU A 572 25.49 2.96 32.04
CA LEU A 572 24.14 2.56 31.62
C LEU A 572 23.05 3.13 32.53
N ARG A 573 23.30 3.24 33.85
CA ARG A 573 22.39 3.93 34.78
C ARG A 573 22.27 5.42 34.45
N ALA A 574 23.39 6.11 34.23
CA ALA A 574 23.41 7.52 33.84
C ALA A 574 22.74 7.79 32.48
N ILE A 575 22.87 6.87 31.51
CA ILE A 575 22.16 6.96 30.23
C ILE A 575 20.64 6.80 30.43
N ALA A 576 20.18 5.81 31.22
CA ALA A 576 18.76 5.61 31.47
C ALA A 576 18.08 6.79 32.18
N CYS A 577 18.78 7.47 33.10
CA CYS A 577 18.26 8.67 33.75
C CYS A 577 18.16 9.90 32.82
N ASP A 578 18.80 9.89 31.65
CA ASP A 578 18.64 10.92 30.60
C ASP A 578 17.64 10.48 29.52
N ASP A 579 17.67 9.19 29.15
CA ASP A 579 16.91 8.61 28.05
C ASP A 579 16.89 7.05 28.15
N PRO A 580 15.80 6.45 28.68
CA PRO A 580 15.68 5.00 28.80
C PRO A 580 15.80 4.26 27.46
N THR A 581 15.33 4.85 26.36
CA THR A 581 15.41 4.23 25.02
C THR A 581 16.85 4.18 24.49
N ARG A 582 17.70 5.11 24.94
CA ARG A 582 19.13 5.12 24.66
C ARG A 582 19.90 4.14 25.53
N GLU A 583 19.45 3.83 26.75
CA GLU A 583 20.00 2.71 27.52
C GLU A 583 19.70 1.40 26.80
N GLU A 584 18.42 1.19 26.43
CA GLU A 584 17.96 0.00 25.70
C GLU A 584 18.84 -0.22 24.45
N HIS A 585 18.99 0.81 23.61
CA HIS A 585 19.83 0.75 22.41
C HIS A 585 21.31 0.48 22.74
N THR A 586 21.87 1.17 23.74
CA THR A 586 23.29 1.02 24.12
C THR A 586 23.59 -0.38 24.64
N ARG A 587 22.75 -0.91 25.55
CA ARG A 587 22.86 -2.26 26.11
C ARG A 587 22.64 -3.32 25.02
N ALA A 588 21.65 -3.16 24.15
CA ALA A 588 21.43 -4.03 23.00
C ALA A 588 22.64 -4.11 22.06
N THR A 589 23.33 -2.99 21.83
CA THR A 589 24.59 -2.95 21.06
C THR A 589 25.76 -3.58 21.82
N LEU A 590 25.93 -3.29 23.11
CA LEU A 590 27.00 -3.90 23.92
C LEU A 590 26.85 -5.42 24.06
N LEU A 591 25.61 -5.95 24.11
CA LEU A 591 25.33 -7.39 24.09
C LEU A 591 25.63 -8.04 22.73
N ALA A 592 25.53 -7.30 21.63
CA ALA A 592 25.93 -7.78 20.31
C ALA A 592 27.46 -7.82 20.13
N MET A 593 28.22 -7.05 20.92
CA MET A 593 29.68 -7.00 20.79
C MET A 593 30.34 -8.30 21.27
N LEU A 594 31.14 -8.90 20.39
CA LEU A 594 32.09 -9.97 20.73
C LEU A 594 31.43 -11.15 21.49
N PRO A 595 30.34 -11.75 20.98
CA PRO A 595 29.47 -12.64 21.76
C PRO A 595 30.21 -13.87 22.31
N ASP A 596 31.19 -14.42 21.59
CA ASP A 596 31.96 -15.57 22.06
C ASP A 596 32.99 -15.19 23.16
N LYS A 597 33.46 -13.92 23.19
CA LYS A 597 34.19 -13.41 24.36
C LYS A 597 33.29 -13.24 25.56
N GLN A 598 32.04 -12.79 25.38
CA GLN A 598 31.09 -12.66 26.49
C GLN A 598 30.73 -14.03 27.07
N LYS A 599 30.51 -15.06 26.23
CA LYS A 599 30.35 -16.46 26.68
C LYS A 599 31.58 -17.00 27.42
N ALA A 600 32.80 -16.72 26.93
CA ALA A 600 34.03 -17.14 27.60
C ALA A 600 34.22 -16.42 28.96
N SER A 601 33.90 -15.12 29.01
CA SER A 601 33.95 -14.32 30.23
C SER A 601 32.91 -14.78 31.25
N ALA A 602 31.70 -15.11 30.82
CA ALA A 602 30.66 -15.73 31.64
C ALA A 602 31.16 -17.00 32.35
N ALA A 603 31.83 -17.89 31.61
CA ALA A 603 32.44 -19.09 32.20
C ALA A 603 33.55 -18.75 33.21
N LYS A 604 34.45 -17.80 32.90
CA LYS A 604 35.48 -17.31 33.86
C LYS A 604 34.86 -16.73 35.14
N ARG A 605 33.75 -15.99 35.02
CA ARG A 605 33.00 -15.37 36.13
C ARG A 605 32.39 -16.43 37.04
N VAL A 606 31.75 -17.45 36.48
CA VAL A 606 31.27 -18.63 37.22
C VAL A 606 32.41 -19.30 38.01
N SER A 607 33.54 -19.63 37.36
CA SER A 607 34.70 -20.21 38.06
C SER A 607 35.29 -19.30 39.14
N THR A 608 35.12 -17.99 39.02
CA THR A 608 35.57 -17.00 40.01
C THR A 608 34.67 -16.97 41.24
N VAL A 609 33.34 -16.94 41.06
CA VAL A 609 32.38 -17.08 42.18
C VAL A 609 32.60 -18.39 42.93
N VAL A 610 32.70 -19.51 42.20
CA VAL A 610 32.94 -20.83 42.79
C VAL A 610 34.22 -20.82 43.64
N ARG A 611 35.33 -20.27 43.13
CA ARG A 611 36.60 -20.16 43.85
C ARG A 611 36.51 -19.26 45.09
N GLU A 612 35.85 -18.12 45.00
CA GLU A 612 35.76 -17.11 46.06
C GLU A 612 34.88 -17.58 47.24
N VAL A 613 33.75 -18.20 46.92
CA VAL A 613 32.78 -18.71 47.90
C VAL A 613 33.25 -20.03 48.51
N SER A 614 33.85 -20.94 47.73
CA SER A 614 34.46 -22.16 48.29
C SER A 614 35.65 -21.85 49.21
N TRP A 615 36.54 -20.93 48.82
CA TRP A 615 37.63 -20.45 49.70
C TRP A 615 37.12 -19.92 51.04
N SER A 616 35.99 -19.19 51.02
CA SER A 616 35.36 -18.64 52.23
C SER A 616 34.93 -19.72 53.24
N VAL A 617 34.66 -20.95 52.80
CA VAL A 617 34.18 -22.06 53.65
C VAL A 617 35.13 -23.26 53.71
N GLN A 618 36.30 -23.20 53.06
CA GLN A 618 37.19 -24.34 52.83
C GLN A 618 37.63 -25.08 54.11
N HIS A 619 37.77 -24.36 55.22
CA HIS A 619 38.19 -24.93 56.50
C HIS A 619 37.03 -25.24 57.46
N LEU A 620 35.79 -25.05 57.02
CA LEU A 620 34.58 -25.38 57.79
C LEU A 620 34.02 -26.78 57.43
N LEU A 621 34.18 -27.21 56.18
CA LEU A 621 33.63 -28.47 55.67
C LEU A 621 34.68 -29.60 55.70
N SER A 622 34.23 -30.84 55.89
CA SER A 622 35.09 -32.01 55.62
C SER A 622 35.39 -32.13 54.12
N ALA A 623 36.43 -32.87 53.74
CA ALA A 623 36.85 -32.98 52.33
C ALA A 623 35.72 -33.43 51.39
N LEU A 624 34.89 -34.39 51.80
CA LEU A 624 33.76 -34.88 51.01
C LEU A 624 32.63 -33.85 50.90
N GLN A 625 32.28 -33.17 52.00
CA GLN A 625 31.31 -32.08 52.00
C GLN A 625 31.79 -30.89 51.16
N TYR A 626 33.10 -30.61 51.18
CA TYR A 626 33.71 -29.54 50.39
C TYR A 626 33.67 -29.83 48.88
N GLU A 627 34.00 -31.05 48.46
CA GLU A 627 33.91 -31.48 47.05
C GLU A 627 32.46 -31.48 46.55
N ALA A 628 31.52 -31.99 47.35
CA ALA A 628 30.09 -31.95 47.06
C ALA A 628 29.56 -30.51 46.98
N PHE A 629 29.95 -29.64 47.92
CA PHE A 629 29.59 -28.22 47.91
C PHE A 629 30.17 -27.51 46.68
N CYS A 630 31.44 -27.72 46.32
CA CYS A 630 32.03 -27.11 45.13
C CYS A 630 31.32 -27.53 43.84
N THR A 631 30.96 -28.81 43.72
CA THR A 631 30.25 -29.36 42.54
C THR A 631 28.82 -28.81 42.43
N GLY A 632 28.10 -28.75 43.55
CA GLY A 632 26.77 -28.15 43.63
C GLY A 632 26.81 -26.64 43.37
N LEU A 633 27.82 -25.95 43.90
CA LEU A 633 28.04 -24.50 43.73
C LEU A 633 28.36 -24.15 42.27
N GLU A 634 29.21 -24.93 41.60
CA GLU A 634 29.47 -24.73 40.17
C GLU A 634 28.20 -24.96 39.34
N THR A 635 27.36 -25.92 39.71
CA THR A 635 26.08 -26.19 39.05
C THR A 635 25.08 -25.04 39.25
N ALA A 636 24.91 -24.55 40.48
CA ALA A 636 24.05 -23.41 40.82
C ALA A 636 24.54 -22.12 40.16
N CYS A 637 25.86 -21.84 40.15
CA CYS A 637 26.42 -20.67 39.49
C CYS A 637 26.31 -20.75 37.95
N LYS A 638 26.42 -21.94 37.34
CA LYS A 638 26.12 -22.12 35.90
C LYS A 638 24.66 -21.82 35.59
N LEU A 639 23.72 -22.33 36.39
CA LEU A 639 22.29 -22.04 36.27
C LEU A 639 22.03 -20.53 36.40
N ALA A 640 22.56 -19.90 37.45
CA ALA A 640 22.46 -18.46 37.67
C ALA A 640 22.98 -17.64 36.49
N CYS A 641 24.13 -18.04 35.92
CA CYS A 641 24.69 -17.37 34.75
C CYS A 641 23.83 -17.50 33.49
N VAL A 642 23.33 -18.70 33.19
CA VAL A 642 22.50 -18.96 32.00
C VAL A 642 21.15 -18.24 32.11
N GLN A 643 20.55 -18.25 33.31
CA GLN A 643 19.30 -17.56 33.57
C GLN A 643 19.48 -16.04 33.57
N TRP A 644 20.56 -15.50 34.15
CA TRP A 644 20.86 -14.06 34.09
C TRP A 644 21.15 -13.58 32.65
N MET A 645 21.74 -14.41 31.79
CA MET A 645 21.89 -14.09 30.36
C MET A 645 20.56 -13.96 29.60
N ARG A 646 19.44 -14.42 30.18
CA ARG A 646 18.09 -14.10 29.67
C ARG A 646 17.60 -12.74 30.18
N ILE A 647 17.86 -12.42 31.46
CA ILE A 647 17.56 -11.12 32.07
C ILE A 647 18.35 -9.99 31.38
N GLN A 648 19.60 -10.22 30.97
CA GLN A 648 20.37 -9.28 30.15
C GLN A 648 19.64 -8.88 28.85
N LEU A 649 18.85 -9.79 28.28
CA LEU A 649 18.07 -9.59 27.05
C LEU A 649 16.67 -9.00 27.29
N ALA A 650 16.30 -8.68 28.53
CA ALA A 650 15.05 -7.99 28.82
C ALA A 650 15.00 -6.60 28.17
N GLN A 651 13.83 -6.09 27.82
CA GLN A 651 13.68 -4.70 27.39
C GLN A 651 13.86 -3.76 28.59
N MET A 652 13.09 -3.98 29.66
CA MET A 652 13.31 -3.38 30.98
C MET A 652 14.74 -3.66 31.48
N LYS A 653 15.35 -2.67 32.13
CA LYS A 653 16.69 -2.79 32.70
C LYS A 653 16.58 -3.26 34.16
N ILE A 654 16.92 -4.53 34.41
CA ILE A 654 16.88 -5.12 35.75
C ILE A 654 18.27 -5.07 36.40
N GLU A 655 18.36 -4.58 37.65
CA GLU A 655 19.60 -4.54 38.44
C GLU A 655 19.38 -4.91 39.93
N PRO A 656 20.34 -5.59 40.59
CA PRO A 656 20.25 -5.96 42.00
C PRO A 656 20.55 -4.79 42.95
N TYR A 657 19.70 -4.59 43.95
CA TYR A 657 19.81 -3.56 44.97
C TYR A 657 20.10 -4.11 46.38
N PHE A 658 21.14 -3.57 47.03
CA PHE A 658 21.60 -3.99 48.37
C PHE A 658 21.63 -2.86 49.42
N GLY A 659 21.24 -1.62 49.04
CA GLY A 659 21.27 -0.41 49.87
C GLY A 659 22.63 -0.02 50.47
N PRO A 660 22.70 1.08 51.26
CA PRO A 660 21.63 2.01 51.59
C PRO A 660 21.40 3.10 50.50
N PRO A 661 20.32 3.91 50.57
CA PRO A 661 19.25 3.89 51.57
C PRO A 661 18.43 2.59 51.54
N TYR A 662 17.66 2.34 52.59
CA TYR A 662 16.80 1.14 52.70
C TYR A 662 15.31 1.48 52.62
N ASP A 663 15.00 2.77 52.68
CA ASP A 663 13.73 3.34 53.13
C ASP A 663 12.62 3.36 52.06
N ASN A 664 12.95 2.93 50.83
CA ASN A 664 12.06 2.95 49.66
C ASN A 664 11.82 1.55 49.05
N TRP A 665 12.16 0.46 49.74
CA TRP A 665 12.12 -0.91 49.17
C TRP A 665 11.56 -1.94 50.16
N ASP A 666 10.83 -2.91 49.63
CA ASP A 666 10.24 -4.01 50.41
C ASP A 666 11.31 -5.01 50.86
N TRP A 667 11.61 -5.01 52.15
CA TRP A 667 12.53 -5.97 52.77
C TRP A 667 11.76 -7.01 53.58
N GLN A 668 11.91 -8.28 53.19
CA GLN A 668 11.34 -9.42 53.89
C GLN A 668 12.39 -10.10 54.78
N VAL A 669 11.98 -10.49 56.00
CA VAL A 669 12.80 -11.31 56.90
C VAL A 669 13.15 -12.64 56.22
N LEU A 670 14.44 -12.96 56.08
CA LEU A 670 14.89 -14.22 55.49
C LEU A 670 14.29 -15.40 56.27
N PRO A 671 13.50 -16.30 55.63
CA PRO A 671 13.02 -17.51 56.28
C PRO A 671 14.22 -18.43 56.61
N LEU A 672 14.56 -18.51 57.89
CA LEU A 672 15.64 -19.35 58.39
C LEU A 672 15.15 -20.78 58.61
N PRO A 673 15.94 -21.82 58.25
CA PRO A 673 15.50 -23.20 58.40
C PRO A 673 15.15 -23.56 59.84
N ALA A 674 14.09 -24.35 60.01
CA ALA A 674 13.73 -24.91 61.31
C ALA A 674 14.68 -26.07 61.67
N PHE A 675 15.21 -26.02 62.88
CA PHE A 675 16.03 -27.09 63.48
C PHE A 675 15.33 -27.54 64.76
N GLU A 676 15.03 -28.83 64.87
CA GLU A 676 14.40 -29.39 66.06
C GLU A 676 15.34 -29.31 67.26
N CYS A 677 14.84 -28.76 68.37
CA CYS A 677 15.58 -28.74 69.63
C CYS A 677 15.40 -30.09 70.34
N SER A 678 16.43 -30.92 70.32
CA SER A 678 16.50 -32.17 71.10
C SER A 678 16.74 -31.89 72.60
N GLU A 679 15.84 -31.13 73.22
CA GLU A 679 15.77 -31.00 74.68
C GLU A 679 15.15 -32.27 75.28
N GLU A 680 15.97 -33.31 75.48
CA GLU A 680 15.59 -34.50 76.25
C GLU A 680 15.45 -34.17 77.76
N GLY A 681 14.38 -33.44 78.09
CA GLY A 681 13.93 -33.20 79.45
C GLY A 681 13.43 -34.50 80.07
N VAL A 682 14.30 -35.17 80.84
CA VAL A 682 14.02 -36.48 81.46
C VAL A 682 12.75 -36.46 82.33
N HIS A 683 11.65 -36.97 81.78
CA HIS A 683 10.45 -37.31 82.53
C HIS A 683 10.19 -38.81 82.48
N LEU A 684 10.74 -39.50 83.49
CA LEU A 684 10.39 -40.87 83.84
C LEU A 684 8.89 -40.95 84.18
N HIS A 685 8.14 -41.78 83.44
CA HIS A 685 7.12 -42.71 83.96
C HIS A 685 7.05 -43.90 83.00
N GLY A 686 6.79 -45.10 83.54
CA GLY A 686 6.83 -46.37 82.81
C GLY A 686 5.44 -46.97 82.58
N ASP A 687 5.43 -48.29 82.38
CA ASP A 687 4.31 -49.14 81.95
C ASP A 687 3.88 -48.89 80.49
N GLY A 688 3.73 -49.89 79.63
CA GLY A 688 3.97 -51.33 79.77
C GLY A 688 3.72 -52.06 78.44
N ASP A 689 4.22 -53.29 78.31
CA ASP A 689 4.17 -54.15 77.10
C ASP A 689 2.76 -54.20 76.46
N ASP A 690 2.58 -54.30 75.13
CA ASP A 690 2.77 -55.56 74.39
C ASP A 690 2.66 -55.44 72.84
N GLN A 691 2.95 -56.56 72.15
CA GLN A 691 2.61 -56.96 70.75
C GLN A 691 3.35 -56.36 69.52
N GLU A 692 4.03 -57.29 68.81
CA GLU A 692 3.95 -57.63 67.37
C GLU A 692 3.67 -56.53 66.31
N GLY A 693 4.40 -56.41 65.20
CA GLY A 693 5.50 -57.24 64.68
C GLY A 693 5.69 -57.03 63.15
N ALA A 694 6.44 -57.94 62.51
CA ALA A 694 6.75 -58.00 61.07
C ALA A 694 7.60 -56.86 60.48
N ALA A 695 8.77 -57.23 59.92
CA ALA A 695 9.60 -56.36 59.10
C ALA A 695 9.37 -56.62 57.61
N VAL A 696 9.49 -55.59 56.78
CA VAL A 696 9.82 -55.69 55.35
C VAL A 696 10.91 -54.67 55.05
N VAL A 697 11.90 -55.09 54.27
CA VAL A 697 12.95 -54.23 53.71
C VAL A 697 12.64 -54.04 52.24
N ASP A 698 12.80 -52.85 51.70
CA ASP A 698 13.19 -52.67 50.31
C ASP A 698 14.10 -51.44 50.18
N ASP A 699 15.01 -51.50 49.22
CA ASP A 699 16.13 -50.55 49.02
C ASP A 699 16.07 -49.93 47.61
N THR A 700 17.00 -49.04 47.30
CA THR A 700 17.32 -48.50 45.94
C THR A 700 16.29 -47.57 45.28
N ASP A 701 16.41 -46.28 45.58
CA ASP A 701 16.26 -45.23 44.56
C ASP A 701 17.46 -45.25 43.60
N ASP A 702 17.23 -45.12 42.29
CA ASP A 702 18.27 -44.80 41.31
C ASP A 702 17.64 -44.12 40.08
N VAL A 703 17.72 -42.78 40.00
CA VAL A 703 17.10 -41.99 38.91
C VAL A 703 18.13 -41.06 38.27
N VAL A 704 18.68 -41.52 37.15
CA VAL A 704 19.57 -40.72 36.27
C VAL A 704 18.72 -39.83 35.35
N VAL A 705 19.03 -38.53 35.30
CA VAL A 705 18.43 -37.57 34.36
C VAL A 705 19.49 -37.13 33.34
N GLU A 706 19.37 -37.59 32.10
CA GLU A 706 20.20 -37.12 30.96
C GLU A 706 19.51 -36.02 30.13
N ILE A 707 20.32 -35.22 29.44
CA ILE A 707 19.90 -33.95 28.82
C ILE A 707 19.89 -34.04 27.28
N GLY A 708 18.66 -34.16 26.74
CA GLY A 708 18.10 -33.75 25.43
C GLY A 708 18.91 -33.51 24.14
N ARG A 709 18.21 -33.56 22.99
CA ARG A 709 18.42 -32.71 21.79
C ARG A 709 17.24 -32.81 20.76
N PRO A 710 17.12 -31.90 19.77
CA PRO A 710 15.88 -31.66 19.00
C PRO A 710 15.91 -32.14 17.52
N VAL A 711 14.74 -32.13 16.86
CA VAL A 711 14.51 -32.16 15.39
C VAL A 711 13.26 -31.30 15.04
N GLU A 712 13.09 -30.94 13.76
CA GLU A 712 12.24 -29.87 13.20
C GLU A 712 10.89 -30.32 12.57
N ASP A 713 10.07 -29.33 12.17
CA ASP A 713 9.12 -29.25 11.04
C ASP A 713 7.86 -30.17 10.85
N LEU A 714 6.68 -29.54 11.05
CA LEU A 714 5.55 -29.38 10.08
C LEU A 714 4.76 -30.61 9.52
N PRO A 715 3.57 -30.46 8.88
CA PRO A 715 2.58 -29.36 8.89
C PRO A 715 1.09 -29.83 9.07
N LEU A 716 0.15 -28.87 8.87
CA LEU A 716 -1.27 -29.02 8.44
C LEU A 716 -2.43 -28.95 9.47
N THR A 717 -3.54 -28.44 8.96
CA THR A 717 -4.84 -28.12 9.60
C THR A 717 -5.98 -28.74 8.73
N PRO A 718 -7.26 -28.31 8.75
CA PRO A 718 -8.13 -27.80 9.83
C PRO A 718 -9.47 -28.60 9.96
N ARG A 719 -10.23 -28.40 11.04
CA ARG A 719 -11.72 -28.41 11.15
C ARG A 719 -12.13 -28.33 12.64
N SER A 720 -13.34 -27.92 13.08
CA SER A 720 -14.39 -27.03 12.55
C SER A 720 -15.67 -27.21 13.38
N GLY A 721 -16.15 -26.15 14.05
CA GLY A 721 -17.59 -25.90 14.22
C GLY A 721 -18.24 -26.20 15.58
N GLY A 722 -19.15 -25.29 15.97
CA GLY A 722 -20.31 -25.58 16.82
C GLY A 722 -20.11 -25.42 18.33
N GLY A 723 -20.47 -24.25 18.87
CA GLY A 723 -20.75 -24.07 20.30
C GLY A 723 -22.25 -23.90 20.59
N ARG A 724 -22.66 -24.05 21.86
CA ARG A 724 -23.87 -23.44 22.44
C ARG A 724 -23.77 -23.40 23.97
N LEU A 725 -24.42 -22.39 24.56
CA LEU A 725 -24.63 -22.23 26.01
C LEU A 725 -25.62 -23.27 26.58
N ILE A 726 -25.51 -23.59 27.88
CA ILE A 726 -26.60 -23.75 28.87
C ILE A 726 -25.97 -24.03 30.26
N ASP A 727 -26.75 -23.78 31.32
CA ASP A 727 -26.29 -23.43 32.67
C ASP A 727 -26.14 -24.58 33.71
N GLN A 728 -25.57 -24.18 34.86
CA GLN A 728 -25.71 -24.70 36.24
C GLN A 728 -25.13 -26.07 36.67
N GLU A 729 -24.51 -26.00 37.87
CA GLU A 729 -24.55 -26.92 39.05
C GLU A 729 -24.54 -28.45 38.80
N ASP A 730 -23.72 -29.28 39.49
CA ASP A 730 -23.36 -29.20 40.92
C ASP A 730 -22.11 -30.06 41.31
N GLN A 731 -21.56 -29.83 42.52
CA GLN A 731 -20.72 -30.71 43.38
C GLN A 731 -20.27 -32.10 42.84
N LYS A 732 -18.98 -32.51 42.80
CA LYS A 732 -18.11 -32.79 43.98
C LYS A 732 -16.67 -33.29 43.65
N SER A 733 -15.68 -32.73 44.36
CA SER A 733 -14.55 -33.39 45.05
C SER A 733 -13.65 -34.49 44.41
N ALA A 734 -12.44 -34.10 43.96
CA ALA A 734 -11.11 -34.71 44.27
C ALA A 734 -10.01 -33.98 43.45
N ARG A 735 -8.76 -33.75 43.92
CA ARG A 735 -8.08 -34.19 45.15
C ARG A 735 -6.98 -33.18 45.57
N SER A 736 -6.96 -32.84 46.86
CA SER A 736 -5.77 -32.51 47.69
C SER A 736 -4.63 -31.62 47.12
N SER A 737 -4.69 -30.32 47.43
CA SER A 737 -3.49 -29.54 47.81
C SER A 737 -3.08 -29.86 49.26
N PRO A 738 -1.82 -29.61 49.69
CA PRO A 738 -1.44 -29.62 51.09
C PRO A 738 -2.21 -28.56 51.92
N ARG A 739 -2.35 -28.79 53.23
CA ARG A 739 -3.13 -27.93 54.14
C ARG A 739 -2.19 -27.07 55.01
N PRO A 740 -2.47 -25.77 55.24
CA PRO A 740 -1.62 -24.92 56.08
C PRO A 740 -1.62 -25.33 57.56
N THR A 741 -0.50 -25.09 58.23
CA THR A 741 -0.40 -24.93 59.69
C THR A 741 -0.84 -23.52 60.11
N PRO A 742 -1.30 -23.31 61.36
CA PRO A 742 -2.00 -22.08 61.74
C PRO A 742 -1.07 -20.88 61.96
N ASP A 743 -1.55 -19.74 61.46
CA ASP A 743 -1.57 -18.42 62.10
C ASP A 743 -0.30 -18.00 62.87
N CYS A 744 0.59 -17.31 62.15
CA CYS A 744 1.48 -16.29 62.71
C CYS A 744 1.23 -15.01 61.91
N ASP A 745 0.39 -14.12 62.46
CA ASP A 745 -0.05 -12.90 61.77
C ASP A 745 1.09 -11.91 61.51
N GLY A 746 1.02 -11.23 60.37
CA GLY A 746 1.81 -10.03 60.08
C GLY A 746 2.78 -10.18 58.91
N GLU A 747 2.42 -9.56 57.78
CA GLU A 747 3.37 -9.13 56.76
C GLU A 747 4.36 -8.16 57.42
N SER A 748 5.49 -8.71 57.86
CA SER A 748 6.42 -8.01 58.75
C SER A 748 7.39 -7.15 57.93
N GLU A 749 6.89 -6.01 57.45
CA GLU A 749 7.65 -4.95 56.78
C GLU A 749 8.86 -4.55 57.64
N VAL A 750 10.08 -4.95 57.22
CA VAL A 750 11.27 -4.78 58.06
C VAL A 750 11.76 -3.35 57.96
N GLY A 751 11.46 -2.55 58.98
CA GLY A 751 11.91 -1.16 59.05
C GLY A 751 13.42 -1.02 58.82
N PRO A 752 13.90 -0.01 58.07
CA PRO A 752 15.31 0.20 57.73
C PRO A 752 16.31 0.04 58.87
N ASP A 753 15.91 0.45 60.07
CA ASP A 753 16.77 0.36 61.24
C ASP A 753 16.88 -1.07 61.79
N GLU A 754 15.93 -1.96 61.54
CA GLU A 754 15.92 -3.35 62.02
C GLU A 754 16.78 -4.31 61.19
N ILE A 755 17.13 -3.93 59.96
CA ILE A 755 18.01 -4.68 59.06
C ILE A 755 19.42 -4.83 59.67
N MET A 756 19.90 -6.06 59.89
CA MET A 756 21.31 -6.31 60.20
C MET A 756 22.14 -6.44 58.93
N LEU A 757 21.71 -7.29 58.00
CA LEU A 757 22.40 -7.50 56.71
C LEU A 757 21.40 -7.92 55.63
N VAL A 758 21.53 -7.31 54.44
CA VAL A 758 20.89 -7.82 53.22
C VAL A 758 21.63 -9.09 52.76
N VAL A 759 20.92 -10.22 52.75
CA VAL A 759 21.42 -11.54 52.32
C VAL A 759 21.13 -11.80 50.85
N TRP A 760 19.97 -11.35 50.36
CA TRP A 760 19.60 -11.36 48.95
C TRP A 760 19.10 -9.97 48.54
N PRO A 761 19.52 -9.43 47.38
CA PRO A 761 19.08 -8.12 46.94
C PRO A 761 17.58 -8.12 46.62
N SER A 762 16.95 -6.94 46.74
CA SER A 762 15.77 -6.68 45.91
C SER A 762 16.26 -6.56 44.47
N MET A 763 15.63 -7.24 43.51
CA MET A 763 15.86 -6.95 42.10
C MET A 763 14.90 -5.84 41.70
N CYS A 764 15.45 -4.79 41.08
CA CYS A 764 14.69 -3.62 40.66
C CYS A 764 14.69 -3.49 39.14
N ALA A 765 13.56 -3.09 38.57
CA ALA A 765 13.49 -2.51 37.22
C ALA A 765 13.81 -1.01 37.31
N LEU A 766 14.43 -0.46 36.27
CA LEU A 766 14.71 0.98 36.16
C LEU A 766 13.69 1.62 35.19
N GLU A 767 12.57 2.08 35.74
CA GLU A 767 11.46 2.72 35.01
C GLU A 767 11.60 4.26 35.13
N ASN A 768 11.57 4.98 34.01
CA ASN A 768 11.59 6.46 33.97
C ASN A 768 12.76 7.17 34.70
N GLY A 769 13.77 6.42 35.17
CA GLY A 769 14.90 6.90 35.97
C GLY A 769 14.83 6.57 37.47
N GLU A 770 13.74 5.97 37.95
CA GLU A 770 13.54 5.50 39.32
C GLU A 770 13.62 3.96 39.40
N LEU A 771 13.91 3.40 40.59
CA LEU A 771 14.21 1.97 40.80
C LEU A 771 13.07 1.25 41.52
N ASP A 772 12.16 0.68 40.73
CA ASP A 772 10.98 -0.04 41.23
C ASP A 772 11.29 -1.52 41.50
N SER A 773 10.85 -2.03 42.66
CA SER A 773 11.16 -3.39 43.12
C SER A 773 10.28 -4.45 42.45
N ILE A 774 10.86 -5.27 41.57
CA ILE A 774 10.18 -6.46 41.01
C ILE A 774 10.28 -7.70 41.92
N THR A 775 11.16 -7.69 42.93
CA THR A 775 11.23 -8.76 43.96
C THR A 775 11.64 -8.20 45.32
N GLN A 776 11.00 -8.69 46.38
CA GLN A 776 11.35 -8.34 47.76
C GLN A 776 12.78 -8.77 48.09
N GLY A 777 13.54 -7.91 48.76
CA GLY A 777 14.91 -8.21 49.20
C GLY A 777 14.90 -8.99 50.52
N LEU A 778 15.81 -9.96 50.68
CA LEU A 778 15.85 -10.82 51.88
C LEU A 778 16.88 -10.33 52.89
N VAL A 779 16.43 -10.00 54.09
CA VAL A 779 17.26 -9.44 55.18
C VAL A 779 17.32 -10.35 56.39
N ILE A 780 18.47 -10.38 57.05
CA ILE A 780 18.57 -10.83 58.43
C ILE A 780 18.23 -9.64 59.33
N SER A 781 17.25 -9.81 60.23
CA SER A 781 16.87 -8.76 61.18
C SER A 781 17.73 -8.77 62.45
N LYS A 782 17.74 -7.65 63.18
CA LYS A 782 18.32 -7.53 64.53
C LYS A 782 17.79 -8.61 65.48
N ASP A 783 16.56 -9.07 65.27
CA ASP A 783 15.82 -9.94 66.18
C ASP A 783 16.20 -11.41 66.00
N GLN A 784 16.29 -11.90 64.77
CA GLN A 784 16.86 -13.22 64.45
C GLN A 784 18.29 -13.38 64.99
N VAL A 785 19.04 -12.28 65.01
CA VAL A 785 20.45 -12.21 65.43
C VAL A 785 20.64 -12.23 66.95
N ARG A 786 19.61 -11.94 67.77
CA ARG A 786 19.75 -11.81 69.24
C ARG A 786 20.29 -13.07 69.90
N ALA A 787 19.70 -14.23 69.62
CA ALA A 787 20.11 -15.49 70.24
C ALA A 787 21.56 -15.89 69.91
N ALA A 788 22.00 -15.65 68.67
CA ALA A 788 23.38 -15.91 68.26
C ALA A 788 24.38 -14.91 68.86
N LEU A 789 24.01 -13.63 69.02
CA LEU A 789 24.83 -12.66 69.76
C LEU A 789 25.03 -13.11 71.21
N ASP A 790 23.98 -13.59 71.86
CA ASP A 790 24.06 -13.99 73.27
C ASP A 790 24.77 -15.35 73.46
N GLU A 791 24.74 -16.25 72.48
CA GLU A 791 25.62 -17.44 72.47
C GLU A 791 27.11 -17.03 72.38
N VAL A 792 27.46 -16.14 71.44
CA VAL A 792 28.83 -15.62 71.27
C VAL A 792 29.31 -14.89 72.53
N ARG A 793 28.45 -14.08 73.17
CA ARG A 793 28.73 -13.41 74.45
C ARG A 793 28.83 -14.39 75.61
N GLY A 794 28.02 -15.46 75.60
CA GLY A 794 27.89 -16.45 76.66
C GLY A 794 29.21 -17.16 77.00
N ARG A 795 30.03 -17.49 75.98
CA ARG A 795 31.37 -18.06 76.17
C ARG A 795 32.29 -17.20 77.06
N GLY A 796 32.01 -15.89 77.23
CA GLY A 796 32.78 -15.00 78.09
C GLY A 796 32.66 -15.26 79.60
N ARG A 797 31.60 -15.95 80.08
CA ARG A 797 31.42 -16.24 81.51
C ARG A 797 31.93 -17.63 81.88
N ARG A 798 33.19 -17.69 82.34
CA ARG A 798 33.63 -18.81 83.21
C ARG A 798 32.67 -18.92 84.41
N PRO A 799 32.15 -20.12 84.76
CA PRO A 799 31.32 -20.29 85.94
C PRO A 799 32.18 -20.10 87.20
N THR A 800 32.07 -18.93 87.83
CA THR A 800 32.71 -18.66 89.12
C THR A 800 32.12 -19.59 90.17
N THR A 801 32.90 -20.58 90.61
CA THR A 801 32.49 -21.53 91.62
C THR A 801 32.09 -20.79 92.90
N LYS A 802 30.81 -20.89 93.28
CA LYS A 802 30.25 -20.26 94.49
C LYS A 802 30.80 -20.94 95.75
N ARG A 803 32.06 -20.67 96.10
CA ARG A 803 32.64 -21.13 97.36
C ARG A 803 31.90 -20.43 98.51
N ALA A 804 31.30 -21.22 99.40
CA ALA A 804 30.43 -20.72 100.45
C ALA A 804 31.17 -19.76 101.40
N ARG A 805 30.49 -18.70 101.83
CA ARG A 805 30.97 -17.80 102.89
C ARG A 805 30.96 -18.55 104.21
N THR A 806 32.12 -18.66 104.85
CA THR A 806 32.21 -18.92 106.30
C THR A 806 32.79 -17.67 106.97
N LEU A 807 32.25 -17.31 108.14
CA LEU A 807 32.57 -16.09 108.87
C LEU A 807 33.71 -16.36 109.87
N SER A 808 34.67 -15.44 109.97
CA SER A 808 35.49 -15.21 111.17
C SER A 808 36.08 -13.80 111.13
N MET A 809 36.19 -13.18 112.31
CA MET A 809 36.57 -11.76 112.52
C MET A 809 38.07 -11.61 112.87
N PRO A 810 38.65 -10.40 112.81
CA PRO A 810 40.11 -10.20 112.69
C PRO A 810 40.87 -10.09 114.03
N GLY A 811 42.19 -10.27 113.96
CA GLY A 811 43.15 -9.99 115.02
C GLY A 811 44.30 -9.07 114.55
N ARG A 812 44.80 -8.22 115.45
CA ARG A 812 45.95 -7.30 115.22
C ARG A 812 47.30 -7.98 115.53
N GLY A 813 48.42 -7.45 115.02
CA GLY A 813 49.65 -7.39 115.85
C GLY A 813 51.04 -7.41 115.19
N VAL A 814 51.47 -6.27 114.62
CA VAL A 814 52.85 -5.68 114.70
C VAL A 814 54.08 -6.61 114.85
N SER A 815 54.98 -6.62 113.84
CA SER A 815 56.41 -6.22 113.96
C SER A 815 57.19 -6.37 112.63
N GLY A 816 58.30 -5.64 112.48
CA GLY A 816 59.30 -5.77 111.39
C GLY A 816 60.73 -5.80 112.00
N PRO A 817 61.81 -5.33 111.33
CA PRO A 817 61.91 -4.69 110.01
C PRO A 817 63.14 -5.14 109.17
N ALA A 818 63.62 -4.26 108.26
CA ALA A 818 64.86 -4.30 107.45
C ALA A 818 64.87 -5.20 106.18
N GLY A 819 65.52 -4.79 105.07
CA GLY A 819 66.40 -3.63 104.84
C GLY A 819 66.50 -3.14 103.38
N GLN A 820 67.48 -2.27 103.10
CA GLN A 820 67.76 -1.61 101.79
C GLN A 820 68.17 -2.62 100.70
N GLY A 821 68.12 -2.36 99.38
CA GLY A 821 67.79 -1.14 98.60
C GLY A 821 67.36 -1.52 97.15
N PHE A 822 67.62 -0.77 96.06
CA PHE A 822 68.32 0.51 95.88
C PHE A 822 67.76 1.29 94.63
N LEU A 823 68.57 1.73 93.66
CA LEU A 823 68.20 2.60 92.53
C LEU A 823 68.90 2.25 91.20
N SER A 824 68.15 2.34 90.09
CA SER A 824 68.48 2.95 88.77
C SER A 824 67.44 2.44 87.76
N ARG A 825 66.56 3.20 87.10
CA ARG A 825 66.61 4.55 86.47
C ARG A 825 67.48 4.61 85.21
N GLY A 826 66.84 4.97 84.10
CA GLY A 826 67.44 5.19 82.78
C GLY A 826 66.41 5.83 81.86
N ASP A 827 66.19 7.14 82.01
CA ASP A 827 65.34 7.94 81.12
C ASP A 827 66.03 8.14 79.75
N GLY A 828 65.28 8.26 78.66
CA GLY A 828 65.85 8.29 77.30
C GLY A 828 64.89 8.77 76.20
N ASP A 829 64.37 10.00 76.33
CA ASP A 829 63.74 10.72 75.20
C ASP A 829 64.82 11.24 74.23
N GLY A 830 64.53 11.34 72.92
CA GLY A 830 65.61 11.47 71.92
C GLY A 830 65.25 11.60 70.43
N SER A 831 64.18 12.30 70.06
CA SER A 831 64.00 13.04 68.78
C SER A 831 64.72 12.60 67.46
N LYS A 832 63.87 12.31 66.45
CA LYS A 832 63.85 12.94 65.09
C LYS A 832 64.77 12.49 63.93
N ASN A 833 64.11 12.56 62.76
CA ASN A 833 64.56 12.81 61.38
C ASN A 833 65.19 11.66 60.59
N GLY A 834 64.73 11.58 59.33
CA GLY A 834 64.95 10.53 58.33
C GLY A 834 63.83 10.63 57.31
#